data_AF-A0A8A1M047-F1
#
_entry.id   AF-A0A8A1M047-F1
#
_cell.length_a   1.000
_cell.length_b   1.000
_cell.length_c   1.000
_cell.angle_alpha   90.00
_cell.angle_beta   90.00
_cell.angle_gamma   90.00
#
_symmetry.space_group_name_H-M   'P 1'
#
loop_
_entity.id
_entity.type
_entity.pdbx_description
1 polymer ?
#
loop_
_entity_poly.entity_id
_entity_poly.type
_entity_poly.pdbx_seq_one_letter_code
_entity_poly.pdbx_strand_id
1 'polypeptide(L)'
;MANSTLAMLYVDHMLRRFNSIGREGAVLKDLETSLPDNLQSAYDILLTEVQQRRTSEHLLIFKQLLLWLAFAKRLLTVGEVEGLVTLLDRDRSYNIIEEVEGKSSRSLRDHFRAAADVSETCLRTKPSLAHLTMFETSVNVICGCYSFTDKSSRNHLKGYAVRFWADHFMDLDPLFAPEPDVVRVVESLSLILNNSNNAANELESGPVYRDIFGKTVKRRNRFLRSVSQWVSRASLEDMKLSDGAKLWMEKAAQSPLKIMVPLARGHVMNWFQQVNEENEPFDFSADALLMVTKHHETPNFAFFWLLTAELYDDDSDNTDDDSSDNESHDEKSGKNHHQYNSMAYKTICEALANQPSVDDPTSEKETLLLIRKALLVRGDCESEMDKLNEAVESYGKARAIWPTEILDGKSLNGITSILGEQERFAELIENVEQWTFWERMAWLTSEDEDNRHDTFRQAAAKVGKEDFLIKTYEEIIAYLDHSKSSATIRWELASFYQTIKGDFATAKHQFYKIIDGDSFISPATGDEDLSTLSETQLDLTDIIYEEFRRADTVENKIASMDELKKLQTRRRRAAVDDGDVYETAGSIVLANMFRKMGPAHEFKNVLEKTFQKCMSSLTDDRGWNDQNSMCLLAKVLASVGGLEREAQIAFSAQFYIVDPAVEHFWSNDEESEWSTDSEDGSCESNTSSDSGSWLSESDTSAGSSKSGKRRNKNEDFAPNTDYVCNGECEDDDIESWDDGVVYLCMICCNCDLCEECYQKRQAHNKNSTENNHWRRYCGANHWYIKGPVEGWKGIKDGYMTIGEEKIKFLDWLEEIRTTKWKKAWEQFWMKEDVRGDILG
;
A
#
# COMPACT_ATOMS: atom_id res chain seq x y z
N MET A 1 35.10 24.37 35.71
CA MET A 1 35.73 23.40 34.78
C MET A 1 36.40 24.05 33.56
N ALA A 2 35.89 25.13 32.97
CA ALA A 2 36.51 25.76 31.79
C ALA A 2 37.93 26.35 32.04
N ASN A 3 38.15 27.03 33.18
CA ASN A 3 39.46 27.65 33.49
C ASN A 3 40.59 26.65 33.74
N SER A 4 40.29 25.44 34.26
CA SER A 4 41.31 24.41 34.47
C SER A 4 41.78 23.79 33.16
N THR A 5 40.88 23.62 32.18
CA THR A 5 41.22 23.07 30.86
C THR A 5 42.05 24.04 30.03
N LEU A 6 41.72 25.33 30.07
CA LEU A 6 42.51 26.40 29.44
C LEU A 6 43.95 26.44 29.96
N ALA A 7 44.12 26.47 31.29
CA ALA A 7 45.43 26.55 31.91
C ALA A 7 46.29 25.32 31.58
N MET A 8 45.71 24.11 31.65
CA MET A 8 46.44 22.87 31.35
C MET A 8 46.84 22.76 29.87
N LEU A 9 45.96 23.16 28.94
CA LEU A 9 46.25 23.13 27.50
C LEU A 9 47.39 24.09 27.14
N TYR A 10 47.36 25.31 27.68
CA TYR A 10 48.39 26.30 27.40
C TYR A 10 49.74 25.94 28.05
N VAL A 11 49.71 25.36 29.27
CA VAL A 11 50.93 24.85 29.93
C VAL A 11 51.56 23.71 29.14
N ASP A 12 50.77 22.73 28.67
CA ASP A 12 51.28 21.63 27.83
C ASP A 12 51.90 22.16 26.53
N HIS A 13 51.25 23.13 25.88
CA HIS A 13 51.80 23.79 24.69
C HIS A 13 53.15 24.46 24.96
N MET A 14 53.26 25.24 26.03
CA MET A 14 54.51 25.93 26.39
C MET A 14 55.64 24.96 26.75
N LEU A 15 55.33 23.84 27.40
CA LEU A 15 56.30 22.77 27.70
C LEU A 15 56.80 22.09 26.42
N ARG A 16 55.90 21.77 25.48
CA ARG A 16 56.29 21.21 24.17
C ARG A 16 57.12 22.21 23.36
N ARG A 17 56.74 23.49 23.39
CA ARG A 17 57.50 24.57 22.76
C ARG A 17 58.90 24.64 23.36
N PHE A 18 59.04 24.63 24.68
CA PHE A 18 60.34 24.57 25.37
C PHE A 18 61.19 23.38 24.92
N ASN A 19 60.61 22.18 24.84
CA ASN A 19 61.31 21.00 24.32
C ASN A 19 61.75 21.16 22.86
N SER A 20 60.96 21.84 22.02
CA SER A 20 61.28 22.03 20.60
C SER A 20 62.33 23.10 20.32
N ILE A 21 62.32 24.23 21.04
CA ILE A 21 63.23 25.37 20.77
C ILE A 21 64.41 25.45 21.74
N GLY A 22 64.36 24.74 22.88
CA GLY A 22 65.44 24.65 23.87
C GLY A 22 65.85 25.98 24.52
N ARG A 23 65.04 27.04 24.38
CA ARG A 23 65.35 28.41 24.82
C ARG A 23 64.37 28.88 25.89
N GLU A 24 64.74 28.64 27.14
CA GLU A 24 63.93 28.97 28.32
C GLU A 24 63.46 30.44 28.34
N GLY A 25 64.38 31.38 28.11
CA GLY A 25 64.08 32.81 28.15
C GLY A 25 63.08 33.29 27.08
N ALA A 26 62.96 32.59 25.95
CA ALA A 26 61.95 32.90 24.94
C ALA A 26 60.56 32.38 25.36
N VAL A 27 60.50 31.17 25.93
CA VAL A 27 59.25 30.58 26.42
C VAL A 27 58.70 31.32 27.63
N LEU A 28 59.56 31.75 28.56
CA LEU A 28 59.15 32.56 29.72
C LEU A 28 58.59 33.92 29.29
N LYS A 29 59.18 34.54 28.26
CA LYS A 29 58.66 35.80 27.70
C LYS A 29 57.29 35.61 27.04
N ASP A 30 57.10 34.54 26.29
CA ASP A 30 55.80 34.21 25.67
C ASP A 30 54.75 33.87 26.77
N LEU A 31 55.14 33.17 27.84
CA LEU A 31 54.28 32.93 29.01
C LEU A 31 53.78 34.23 29.68
N GLU A 32 54.63 35.27 29.73
CA GLU A 32 54.27 36.57 30.30
C GLU A 32 53.48 37.47 29.34
N THR A 33 53.69 37.35 28.02
CA THR A 33 53.17 38.30 27.02
C THR A 33 52.01 37.77 26.18
N SER A 34 51.82 36.45 26.08
CA SER A 34 50.78 35.82 25.24
C SER A 34 49.87 34.87 26.01
N LEU A 35 49.67 35.08 27.31
CA LEU A 35 48.73 34.28 28.11
C LEU A 35 47.30 34.45 27.56
N PRO A 36 46.60 33.38 27.16
CA PRO A 36 45.26 33.48 26.59
C PRO A 36 44.20 33.77 27.66
N ASP A 37 43.34 34.76 27.40
CA ASP A 37 42.26 35.18 28.31
C ASP A 37 41.10 34.16 28.38
N ASN A 38 40.95 33.33 27.35
CA ASN A 38 39.91 32.32 27.25
C ASN A 38 40.35 31.16 26.33
N LEU A 39 39.56 30.08 26.32
CA LEU A 39 39.84 28.88 25.53
C LEU A 39 39.93 29.15 24.02
N GLN A 40 39.16 30.10 23.52
CA GLN A 40 39.17 30.50 22.11
C GLN A 40 40.51 31.14 21.73
N SER A 41 40.98 32.10 22.53
CA SER A 41 42.28 32.76 22.34
C SER A 41 43.46 31.78 22.44
N ALA A 42 43.36 30.77 23.30
CA ALA A 42 44.38 29.71 23.38
C ALA A 42 44.46 28.89 22.09
N TYR A 43 43.32 28.53 21.51
CA TYR A 43 43.29 27.82 20.23
C TYR A 43 43.77 28.69 19.07
N ASP A 44 43.45 29.98 19.04
CA ASP A 44 43.89 30.88 17.97
C ASP A 44 45.42 31.04 17.97
N ILE A 45 46.07 31.07 19.16
CA ILE A 45 47.54 31.04 19.28
C ILE A 45 48.10 29.73 18.71
N LEU A 46 47.53 28.58 19.10
CA LEU A 46 47.95 27.26 18.60
C LEU A 46 47.84 27.15 17.08
N LEU A 47 46.73 27.62 16.51
CA LEU A 47 46.47 27.58 15.06
C LEU A 47 47.42 28.51 14.29
N THR A 48 47.70 29.70 14.83
CA THR A 48 48.64 30.65 14.22
C THR A 48 50.05 30.08 14.15
N GLU A 49 50.52 29.43 15.22
CA GLU A 49 51.83 28.77 15.23
C GLU A 49 51.91 27.59 14.24
N VAL A 50 50.83 26.83 14.12
CA VAL A 50 50.70 25.74 13.16
C VAL A 50 50.77 26.27 11.73
N GLN A 51 50.14 27.41 11.45
CA GLN A 51 50.13 28.04 10.12
C GLN A 51 51.52 28.55 9.71
N GLN A 52 52.27 29.19 10.63
CA GLN A 52 53.56 29.81 10.32
C GLN A 52 54.69 28.82 9.97
N ARG A 53 54.55 27.54 10.32
CA ARG A 53 55.60 26.52 10.18
C ARG A 53 55.44 25.61 8.95
N ARG A 54 54.48 25.89 8.05
CA ARG A 54 54.07 24.95 6.99
C ARG A 54 54.02 25.60 5.61
N THR A 55 54.24 24.78 4.58
CA THR A 55 53.96 25.14 3.18
C THR A 55 52.45 25.16 2.93
N SER A 56 52.02 25.82 1.86
CA SER A 56 50.61 25.85 1.46
C SER A 56 50.02 24.46 1.23
N GLU A 57 50.83 23.51 0.73
CA GLU A 57 50.42 22.12 0.51
C GLU A 57 50.25 21.35 1.82
N HIS A 58 51.19 21.50 2.78
CA HIS A 58 51.07 20.88 4.10
C HIS A 58 49.87 21.42 4.89
N LEU A 59 49.53 22.70 4.71
CA LEU A 59 48.35 23.30 5.34
C LEU A 59 47.04 22.73 4.78
N LEU A 60 46.99 22.41 3.49
CA LEU A 60 45.81 21.79 2.87
C LEU A 60 45.58 20.37 3.41
N ILE A 61 46.64 19.57 3.47
CA ILE A 61 46.61 18.21 4.05
C ILE A 61 46.18 18.25 5.51
N PHE A 62 46.76 19.16 6.29
CA PHE A 62 46.45 19.30 7.70
C PHE A 62 45.02 19.78 7.95
N LYS A 63 44.51 20.71 7.13
CA LYS A 63 43.11 21.16 7.15
C LYS A 63 42.15 19.99 6.89
N GLN A 64 42.48 19.13 5.94
CA GLN A 64 41.67 17.95 5.62
C GLN A 64 41.68 16.92 6.76
N LEU A 65 42.83 16.70 7.41
CA LEU A 65 42.91 15.84 8.59
C LEU A 65 42.09 16.37 9.79
N LEU A 66 42.19 17.68 10.07
CA LEU A 66 41.43 18.32 11.15
C LEU A 66 39.92 18.22 10.91
N LEU A 67 39.50 18.39 9.67
CA LEU A 67 38.11 18.19 9.24
C LEU A 67 37.62 16.78 9.58
N TRP A 68 38.37 15.74 9.20
CA TRP A 68 38.04 14.35 9.52
C TRP A 68 38.02 14.08 11.03
N LEU A 69 38.99 14.62 11.78
CA LEU A 69 39.03 14.47 13.24
C LEU A 69 37.84 15.16 13.93
N ALA A 70 37.38 16.29 13.40
CA ALA A 70 36.29 17.09 13.96
C ALA A 70 34.90 16.55 13.59
N PHE A 71 34.66 16.19 12.33
CA PHE A 71 33.33 15.90 11.81
C PHE A 71 33.04 14.40 11.59
N ALA A 72 34.02 13.51 11.85
CA ALA A 72 33.75 12.08 11.85
C ALA A 72 32.66 11.68 12.84
N LYS A 73 31.77 10.78 12.39
CA LYS A 73 30.63 10.25 13.16
C LYS A 73 31.09 9.48 14.40
N ARG A 74 32.33 8.95 14.37
CA ARG A 74 33.02 8.41 15.54
C ARG A 74 34.49 8.82 15.60
N LEU A 75 35.18 8.43 16.67
CA LEU A 75 36.63 8.52 16.71
C LEU A 75 37.22 7.61 15.62
N LEU A 76 38.18 8.14 14.88
CA LEU A 76 38.92 7.39 13.87
C LEU A 76 39.92 6.46 14.55
N THR A 77 40.05 5.26 14.04
CA THR A 77 41.09 4.32 14.46
C THR A 77 42.44 4.73 13.87
N VAL A 78 43.53 4.22 14.44
CA VAL A 78 44.89 4.49 13.93
C VAL A 78 44.99 4.07 12.46
N GLY A 79 44.47 2.89 12.09
CA GLY A 79 44.49 2.42 10.71
C GLY A 79 43.65 3.29 9.75
N GLU A 80 42.54 3.89 10.21
CA GLU A 80 41.76 4.84 9.40
C GLU A 80 42.50 6.16 9.20
N VAL A 81 43.21 6.63 10.23
CA VAL A 81 44.07 7.82 10.12
C VAL A 81 45.23 7.54 9.16
N GLU A 82 45.88 6.38 9.23
CA GLU A 82 46.92 5.96 8.28
C GLU A 82 46.38 5.84 6.84
N GLY A 83 45.16 5.33 6.67
CA GLY A 83 44.47 5.28 5.38
C GLY A 83 44.18 6.68 4.81
N LEU A 84 43.71 7.61 5.66
CA LEU A 84 43.52 9.02 5.28
C LEU A 84 44.84 9.69 4.95
N VAL A 85 45.88 9.46 5.75
CA VAL A 85 47.23 9.96 5.50
C VAL A 85 47.70 9.49 4.13
N THR A 86 47.59 8.20 3.82
CA THR A 86 47.99 7.66 2.51
C THR A 86 47.21 8.29 1.35
N LEU A 87 45.93 8.62 1.56
CA LEU A 87 45.09 9.28 0.56
C LEU A 87 45.48 10.76 0.35
N LEU A 88 45.88 11.44 1.44
CA LEU A 88 46.25 12.85 1.45
C LEU A 88 47.73 13.09 1.14
N ASP A 89 48.59 12.09 1.34
CA ASP A 89 50.04 12.15 1.22
C ASP A 89 50.48 12.13 -0.25
N ARG A 90 50.47 13.31 -0.86
CA ARG A 90 51.12 13.55 -2.16
C ARG A 90 52.62 13.85 -2.02
N ASP A 91 53.13 14.07 -0.81
CA ASP A 91 54.54 14.41 -0.51
C ASP A 91 55.04 13.68 0.75
N ARG A 92 55.79 12.59 0.52
CA ARG A 92 56.35 11.65 1.52
C ARG A 92 57.25 12.29 2.60
N SER A 93 57.49 13.60 2.54
CA SER A 93 58.29 14.34 3.51
C SER A 93 57.50 14.81 4.75
N TYR A 94 56.16 14.68 4.77
CA TYR A 94 55.30 15.15 5.85
C TYR A 94 54.85 14.02 6.81
N ASN A 95 55.38 14.00 8.03
CA ASN A 95 55.01 13.00 9.05
C ASN A 95 53.76 13.43 9.84
N ILE A 96 52.60 12.91 9.44
CA ILE A 96 51.30 13.23 10.05
C ILE A 96 51.13 12.58 11.44
N ILE A 97 51.81 11.47 11.72
CA ILE A 97 51.66 10.73 12.98
C ILE A 97 52.21 11.53 14.16
N GLU A 98 53.35 12.20 14.00
CA GLU A 98 53.92 13.12 15.01
C GLU A 98 53.00 14.30 15.36
N GLU A 99 52.06 14.66 14.47
CA GLU A 99 51.13 15.77 14.68
C GLU A 99 49.82 15.33 15.38
N VAL A 100 49.44 14.05 15.23
CA VAL A 100 48.23 13.47 15.86
C VAL A 100 48.53 12.97 17.28
N GLU A 101 49.76 12.54 17.56
CA GLU A 101 50.21 12.15 18.90
C GLU A 101 50.09 13.32 19.89
N GLY A 102 49.00 13.29 20.68
CA GLY A 102 48.77 14.19 21.81
C GLY A 102 47.97 15.47 21.52
N LYS A 103 47.22 15.59 20.41
CA LYS A 103 46.38 16.78 20.11
C LYS A 103 44.86 16.55 20.03
N SER A 104 44.37 15.31 20.13
CA SER A 104 42.91 15.03 20.10
C SER A 104 42.30 15.02 21.50
N SER A 105 41.85 16.18 21.96
CA SER A 105 40.94 16.32 23.12
C SER A 105 39.51 16.62 22.64
N ARG A 106 38.48 16.20 23.39
CA ARG A 106 37.06 16.54 23.12
C ARG A 106 36.87 18.05 22.85
N SER A 107 37.61 18.88 23.58
CA SER A 107 37.57 20.33 23.47
C SER A 107 38.06 20.89 22.14
N LEU A 108 38.92 20.16 21.40
CA LEU A 108 39.37 20.56 20.07
C LEU A 108 38.26 20.31 19.03
N ARG A 109 37.53 19.19 19.15
CA ARG A 109 36.36 18.89 18.29
C ARG A 109 35.28 19.95 18.42
N ASP A 110 34.94 20.32 19.65
CA ASP A 110 33.89 21.32 19.92
C ASP A 110 34.28 22.69 19.35
N HIS A 111 35.56 23.05 19.46
CA HIS A 111 36.10 24.29 18.89
C HIS A 111 36.04 24.35 17.36
N PHE A 112 36.32 23.23 16.68
CA PHE A 112 36.20 23.17 15.21
C PHE A 112 34.74 23.08 14.73
N ARG A 113 33.80 22.64 15.57
CA ARG A 113 32.36 22.57 15.27
C ARG A 113 31.59 23.87 15.52
N ALA A 114 32.07 24.73 16.43
CA ALA A 114 31.32 25.90 16.92
C ALA A 114 31.31 27.14 15.98
N ALA A 115 32.00 27.12 14.84
CA ALA A 115 32.18 28.32 14.00
C ALA A 115 31.24 28.35 12.79
N ALA A 116 30.23 29.22 12.82
CA ALA A 116 29.32 29.47 11.70
C ALA A 116 29.92 30.38 10.61
N ASP A 117 30.93 31.20 10.95
CA ASP A 117 31.52 32.19 10.05
C ASP A 117 33.04 31.97 9.93
N VAL A 118 33.47 31.38 8.81
CA VAL A 118 34.85 30.93 8.59
C VAL A 118 35.36 31.50 7.27
N SER A 119 36.45 32.29 7.31
CA SER A 119 37.14 32.79 6.12
C SER A 119 37.98 31.69 5.45
N GLU A 120 38.18 31.77 4.13
CA GLU A 120 38.93 30.76 3.34
C GLU A 120 40.36 30.51 3.82
N THR A 121 40.97 31.50 4.49
CA THR A 121 42.34 31.46 5.01
C THR A 121 42.49 30.75 6.36
N CYS A 122 41.37 30.35 6.99
CA CYS A 122 41.38 29.68 8.29
C CYS A 122 41.54 28.15 8.15
N LEU A 123 42.17 27.52 9.15
CA LEU A 123 42.27 26.05 9.30
C LEU A 123 40.93 25.39 9.68
N ARG A 124 39.91 26.17 10.04
CA ARG A 124 38.55 25.67 10.29
C ARG A 124 37.84 25.42 8.95
N THR A 125 36.89 24.50 8.95
CA THR A 125 36.04 24.18 7.79
C THR A 125 34.59 24.27 8.22
N LYS A 126 33.74 24.87 7.38
CA LYS A 126 32.29 24.93 7.61
C LYS A 126 31.73 23.50 7.72
N PRO A 127 30.75 23.23 8.60
CA PRO A 127 30.16 21.90 8.75
C PRO A 127 29.66 21.29 7.43
N SER A 128 28.96 22.06 6.58
CA SER A 128 28.46 21.59 5.28
C SER A 128 29.59 21.12 4.36
N LEU A 129 30.65 21.93 4.20
CA LEU A 129 31.82 21.58 3.40
C LEU A 129 32.60 20.40 3.99
N ALA A 130 32.60 20.27 5.32
CA ALA A 130 33.21 19.12 6.00
C ALA A 130 32.47 17.83 5.67
N HIS A 131 31.15 17.81 5.85
CA HIS A 131 30.32 16.65 5.52
C HIS A 131 30.35 16.30 4.04
N LEU A 132 30.38 17.30 3.15
CA LEU A 132 30.50 17.09 1.71
C LEU A 132 31.83 16.43 1.36
N THR A 133 32.93 16.92 1.92
CA THR A 133 34.26 16.34 1.68
C THR A 133 34.34 14.91 2.19
N MET A 134 33.74 14.62 3.36
CA MET A 134 33.72 13.27 3.93
C MET A 134 32.81 12.32 3.13
N PHE A 135 31.65 12.79 2.66
CA PHE A 135 30.75 12.05 1.78
C PHE A 135 31.44 11.69 0.45
N GLU A 136 31.98 12.68 -0.26
CA GLU A 136 32.67 12.49 -1.54
C GLU A 136 33.87 11.54 -1.39
N THR A 137 34.69 11.73 -0.36
CA THR A 137 35.84 10.85 -0.10
C THR A 137 35.36 9.42 0.20
N SER A 138 34.27 9.26 0.97
CA SER A 138 33.73 7.93 1.30
C SER A 138 33.19 7.23 0.05
N VAL A 139 32.43 7.93 -0.79
CA VAL A 139 31.94 7.42 -2.08
C VAL A 139 33.09 6.99 -2.98
N ASN A 140 34.12 7.83 -3.10
CA ASN A 140 35.29 7.54 -3.93
C ASN A 140 36.09 6.34 -3.41
N VAL A 141 36.15 6.13 -2.09
CA VAL A 141 36.77 4.93 -1.49
C VAL A 141 35.94 3.68 -1.80
N ILE A 142 34.61 3.75 -1.64
CA ILE A 142 33.67 2.64 -1.93
C ILE A 142 33.73 2.28 -3.41
N CYS A 143 33.64 3.26 -4.30
CA CYS A 143 33.67 3.08 -5.75
C CYS A 143 35.09 2.87 -6.30
N GLY A 144 36.10 2.69 -5.45
CA GLY A 144 37.47 2.37 -5.88
C GLY A 144 38.15 3.42 -6.75
N CYS A 145 37.77 4.69 -6.65
CA CYS A 145 38.34 5.80 -7.43
C CYS A 145 39.77 6.18 -6.98
N TYR A 146 40.23 5.66 -5.83
CA TYR A 146 41.59 5.86 -5.33
C TYR A 146 42.49 4.62 -5.53
N SER A 147 43.71 4.84 -6.02
CA SER A 147 44.76 3.83 -6.10
C SER A 147 45.61 3.83 -4.83
N PHE A 148 45.31 2.93 -3.90
CA PHE A 148 46.14 2.73 -2.72
C PHE A 148 47.35 1.85 -3.07
N THR A 149 48.56 2.27 -2.67
CA THR A 149 49.79 1.46 -2.84
C THR A 149 49.87 0.28 -1.88
N ASP A 150 49.11 0.33 -0.77
CA ASP A 150 49.01 -0.71 0.24
C ASP A 150 47.53 -1.14 0.43
N LYS A 151 47.28 -2.46 0.39
CA LYS A 151 45.94 -3.04 0.55
C LYS A 151 45.41 -2.91 1.99
N SER A 152 46.29 -2.91 3.00
CA SER A 152 45.89 -2.80 4.40
C SER A 152 45.29 -1.43 4.73
N SER A 153 45.97 -0.36 4.30
CA SER A 153 45.53 1.03 4.48
C SER A 153 44.17 1.33 3.81
N ARG A 154 43.92 0.75 2.62
CA ARG A 154 42.61 0.84 1.94
C ARG A 154 41.48 0.21 2.75
N ASN A 155 41.73 -0.97 3.32
CA ASN A 155 40.70 -1.74 4.01
C ASN A 155 40.23 -1.06 5.30
N HIS A 156 41.11 -0.35 6.01
CA HIS A 156 40.74 0.37 7.24
C HIS A 156 39.81 1.55 6.96
N LEU A 157 40.13 2.42 5.99
CA LEU A 157 39.29 3.58 5.66
C LEU A 157 37.96 3.16 5.02
N LYS A 158 37.97 2.06 4.25
CA LYS A 158 36.77 1.47 3.66
C LYS A 158 35.71 1.11 4.70
N GLY A 159 36.11 0.53 5.84
CA GLY A 159 35.17 0.18 6.91
C GLY A 159 34.44 1.40 7.50
N TYR A 160 35.11 2.56 7.57
CA TYR A 160 34.45 3.81 7.93
C TYR A 160 33.51 4.28 6.81
N ALA A 161 34.00 4.30 5.57
CA ALA A 161 33.26 4.81 4.41
C ALA A 161 31.93 4.07 4.21
N VAL A 162 31.96 2.74 4.17
CA VAL A 162 30.76 1.89 4.01
C VAL A 162 29.73 2.14 5.12
N ARG A 163 30.19 2.44 6.34
CA ARG A 163 29.32 2.63 7.50
C ARG A 163 28.69 4.01 7.59
N PHE A 164 29.36 5.06 7.12
CA PHE A 164 28.96 6.45 7.42
C PHE A 164 28.78 7.36 6.20
N TRP A 165 28.96 6.87 4.97
CA TRP A 165 28.80 7.70 3.77
C TRP A 165 27.41 8.34 3.68
N ALA A 166 26.35 7.56 3.94
CA ALA A 166 24.98 8.04 3.88
C ALA A 166 24.66 9.00 5.03
N ASP A 167 25.18 8.77 6.23
CA ASP A 167 25.03 9.69 7.35
C ASP A 167 25.65 11.06 7.06
N HIS A 168 26.77 11.09 6.33
CA HIS A 168 27.39 12.34 5.89
C HIS A 168 26.60 13.02 4.78
N PHE A 169 25.99 12.27 3.87
CA PHE A 169 25.06 12.81 2.88
C PHE A 169 23.81 13.40 3.54
N MET A 170 23.24 12.72 4.54
CA MET A 170 22.04 13.17 5.25
C MET A 170 22.26 14.42 6.12
N ASP A 171 23.51 14.77 6.46
CA ASP A 171 23.84 16.04 7.12
C ASP A 171 23.96 17.22 6.14
N LEU A 172 23.84 16.99 4.83
CA LEU A 172 23.88 18.03 3.80
C LEU A 172 22.47 18.54 3.51
N ASP A 173 22.37 19.86 3.32
CA ASP A 173 21.10 20.53 3.03
C ASP A 173 21.09 21.07 1.59
N PRO A 174 20.19 20.58 0.71
CA PRO A 174 20.09 21.03 -0.67
C PRO A 174 19.64 22.49 -0.81
N LEU A 175 18.95 23.07 0.18
CA LEU A 175 18.43 24.44 0.12
C LEU A 175 19.53 25.50 0.26
N PHE A 176 20.55 25.21 1.08
CA PHE A 176 21.64 26.16 1.39
C PHE A 176 22.97 25.83 0.69
N ALA A 177 23.02 24.79 -0.13
CA ALA A 177 24.22 24.38 -0.82
C ALA A 177 24.51 25.29 -2.03
N PRO A 178 25.76 25.80 -2.18
CA PRO A 178 26.14 26.55 -3.37
C PRO A 178 26.24 25.63 -4.59
N GLU A 179 26.05 26.17 -5.81
CA GLU A 179 26.06 25.41 -7.07
C GLU A 179 27.24 24.41 -7.22
N PRO A 180 28.51 24.77 -6.91
CA PRO A 180 29.61 23.82 -7.04
C PRO A 180 29.51 22.63 -6.07
N ASP A 181 28.87 22.82 -4.92
CA ASP A 181 28.66 21.77 -3.93
C ASP A 181 27.50 20.86 -4.36
N VAL A 182 26.44 21.41 -4.97
CA VAL A 182 25.36 20.60 -5.57
C VAL A 182 25.89 19.66 -6.65
N VAL A 183 26.76 20.18 -7.54
CA VAL A 183 27.43 19.35 -8.57
C VAL A 183 28.19 18.19 -7.92
N ARG A 184 29.01 18.46 -6.89
CA ARG A 184 29.80 17.43 -6.20
C ARG A 184 28.92 16.37 -5.52
N VAL A 185 27.79 16.78 -4.94
CA VAL A 185 26.84 15.84 -4.33
C VAL A 185 26.22 14.94 -5.39
N VAL A 186 25.69 15.51 -6.47
CA VAL A 186 25.01 14.77 -7.53
C VAL A 186 25.98 13.82 -8.25
N GLU A 187 27.21 14.24 -8.52
CA GLU A 187 28.22 13.38 -9.11
C GLU A 187 28.56 12.20 -8.19
N SER A 188 28.74 12.45 -6.89
CA SER A 188 28.99 11.39 -5.90
C SER A 188 27.82 10.41 -5.79
N LEU A 189 26.58 10.91 -5.77
CA LEU A 189 25.37 10.07 -5.79
C LEU A 189 25.30 9.22 -7.06
N SER A 190 25.61 9.82 -8.22
CA SER A 190 25.59 9.12 -9.50
C SER A 190 26.61 7.98 -9.53
N LEU A 191 27.78 8.13 -8.91
CA LEU A 191 28.81 7.09 -8.87
C LEU A 191 28.34 5.87 -8.07
N ILE A 192 27.91 6.11 -6.83
CA ILE A 192 27.54 5.02 -5.91
C ILE A 192 26.24 4.33 -6.32
N LEU A 193 25.20 5.09 -6.69
CA LEU A 193 23.88 4.54 -7.04
C LEU A 193 23.86 3.89 -8.44
N ASN A 194 24.80 4.25 -9.32
CA ASN A 194 24.98 3.57 -10.61
C ASN A 194 25.88 2.32 -10.51
N ASN A 195 26.20 1.86 -9.29
CA ASN A 195 27.04 0.70 -9.00
C ASN A 195 28.45 0.75 -9.64
N SER A 196 29.07 1.94 -9.66
CA SER A 196 30.41 2.11 -10.25
C SER A 196 31.44 1.24 -9.53
N ASN A 197 32.25 0.49 -10.29
CA ASN A 197 33.26 -0.45 -9.77
C ASN A 197 32.74 -1.48 -8.75
N ASN A 198 31.48 -1.93 -8.92
CA ASN A 198 30.81 -2.87 -8.02
C ASN A 198 30.72 -2.34 -6.57
N ALA A 199 30.31 -1.07 -6.44
CA ALA A 199 30.02 -0.45 -5.15
C ALA A 199 29.04 -1.29 -4.30
N ALA A 200 28.10 -1.99 -4.94
CA ALA A 200 27.20 -2.95 -4.31
C ALA A 200 27.96 -3.93 -3.41
N ASN A 201 28.94 -4.67 -3.95
CA ASN A 201 29.72 -5.67 -3.20
C ASN A 201 30.41 -5.06 -1.96
N GLU A 202 30.83 -3.81 -2.06
CA GLU A 202 31.48 -3.12 -0.94
C GLU A 202 30.47 -2.71 0.14
N LEU A 203 29.27 -2.29 -0.25
CA LEU A 203 28.18 -1.92 0.67
C LEU A 203 27.59 -3.12 1.42
N GLU A 204 27.67 -4.32 0.83
CA GLU A 204 27.20 -5.58 1.43
C GLU A 204 27.94 -5.92 2.72
N SER A 205 29.20 -5.49 2.84
CA SER A 205 30.02 -5.70 4.04
C SER A 205 29.67 -4.75 5.21
N GLY A 206 28.67 -3.88 5.04
CA GLY A 206 28.30 -2.83 5.97
C GLY A 206 27.05 -3.13 6.80
N PRO A 207 27.03 -2.85 8.11
CA PRO A 207 25.87 -3.09 8.97
C PRO A 207 24.68 -2.13 8.74
N VAL A 208 24.71 -1.29 7.70
CA VAL A 208 23.92 -0.06 7.58
C VAL A 208 22.97 -0.09 6.37
N TYR A 209 22.92 -1.20 5.63
CA TYR A 209 22.07 -1.29 4.43
C TYR A 209 20.59 -1.05 4.76
N ARG A 210 20.09 -1.65 5.85
CA ARG A 210 18.72 -1.47 6.35
C ARG A 210 18.42 -0.07 6.88
N ASP A 211 19.42 0.62 7.42
CA ASP A 211 19.24 1.99 7.95
C ASP A 211 19.16 3.02 6.82
N ILE A 212 19.83 2.77 5.70
CA ILE A 212 19.86 3.67 4.52
C ILE A 212 18.67 3.38 3.61
N PHE A 213 18.46 2.10 3.28
CA PHE A 213 17.51 1.68 2.24
C PHE A 213 16.20 1.13 2.81
N GLY A 214 16.17 0.78 4.10
CA GLY A 214 15.00 0.16 4.73
C GLY A 214 14.95 -1.35 4.49
N LYS A 215 13.94 -2.01 5.07
CA LYS A 215 13.63 -3.43 4.77
C LYS A 215 12.96 -3.62 3.42
N THR A 216 12.15 -2.63 3.01
CA THR A 216 11.34 -2.65 1.79
C THR A 216 11.23 -1.24 1.25
N VAL A 217 11.05 -1.11 -0.06
CA VAL A 217 10.87 0.18 -0.75
C VAL A 217 9.50 0.82 -0.42
N LYS A 218 8.55 0.05 0.15
CA LYS A 218 7.18 0.48 0.51
C LYS A 218 7.11 1.56 1.60
N ARG A 219 8.12 1.68 2.45
CA ARG A 219 8.13 2.63 3.56
C ARG A 219 8.73 3.97 3.13
N ARG A 220 8.21 5.09 3.66
CA ARG A 220 8.74 6.47 3.42
C ARG A 220 10.25 6.52 3.71
N ASN A 221 11.07 6.33 2.67
CA ASN A 221 12.52 6.27 2.82
C ASN A 221 13.10 7.69 2.83
N ARG A 222 13.68 8.08 3.97
CA ARG A 222 14.26 9.41 4.19
C ARG A 222 15.44 9.71 3.26
N PHE A 223 16.26 8.70 2.95
CA PHE A 223 17.40 8.83 2.05
C PHE A 223 16.93 9.11 0.62
N LEU A 224 15.97 8.34 0.08
CA LEU A 224 15.43 8.54 -1.27
C LEU A 224 14.74 9.90 -1.41
N ARG A 225 14.04 10.37 -0.37
CA ARG A 225 13.49 11.73 -0.34
C ARG A 225 14.58 12.80 -0.48
N SER A 226 15.66 12.68 0.29
CA SER A 226 16.79 13.61 0.19
C SER A 226 17.42 13.57 -1.20
N VAL A 227 17.68 12.38 -1.77
CA VAL A 227 18.22 12.24 -3.13
C VAL A 227 17.32 12.92 -4.16
N SER A 228 16.00 12.78 -4.04
CA SER A 228 15.05 13.46 -4.92
C SER A 228 15.17 14.99 -4.82
N GLN A 229 15.33 15.55 -3.61
CA GLN A 229 15.51 16.99 -3.42
C GLN A 229 16.79 17.50 -4.10
N TRP A 230 17.91 16.78 -3.97
CA TRP A 230 19.17 17.12 -4.65
C TRP A 230 19.07 17.04 -6.17
N VAL A 231 18.39 16.02 -6.71
CA VAL A 231 18.17 15.85 -8.16
C VAL A 231 17.27 16.97 -8.72
N SER A 232 16.17 17.29 -8.02
CA SER A 232 15.28 18.39 -8.40
C SER A 232 16.03 19.72 -8.39
N ARG A 233 16.82 19.97 -7.33
CA ARG A 233 17.63 21.18 -7.19
C ARG A 233 18.66 21.35 -8.31
N ALA A 234 19.30 20.26 -8.74
CA ALA A 234 20.27 20.28 -9.83
C ALA A 234 19.63 20.42 -11.23
N SER A 235 18.40 19.95 -11.39
CA SER A 235 17.67 20.01 -12.66
C SER A 235 17.19 21.42 -12.99
N LEU A 236 16.96 22.28 -11.99
CA LEU A 236 16.47 23.65 -12.17
C LEU A 236 17.53 24.66 -12.66
N GLU A 237 18.83 24.38 -12.48
CA GLU A 237 19.90 25.38 -12.64
C GLU A 237 20.89 25.14 -13.78
N ASP A 238 20.56 24.28 -14.76
CA ASP A 238 21.44 23.93 -15.90
C ASP A 238 22.92 23.72 -15.48
N MET A 239 23.10 22.84 -14.50
CA MET A 239 24.40 22.64 -13.87
C MET A 239 25.41 21.92 -14.79
N LYS A 240 26.70 22.28 -14.67
CA LYS A 240 27.82 21.65 -15.39
C LYS A 240 28.20 20.28 -14.79
N LEU A 241 27.30 19.31 -14.92
CA LEU A 241 27.52 17.91 -14.55
C LEU A 241 28.31 17.15 -15.63
N SER A 242 29.06 16.12 -15.25
CA SER A 242 29.61 15.13 -16.19
C SER A 242 28.51 14.42 -16.99
N ASP A 243 28.83 13.95 -18.21
CA ASP A 243 27.85 13.29 -19.10
C ASP A 243 27.17 12.09 -18.43
N GLY A 244 27.92 11.34 -17.62
CA GLY A 244 27.39 10.21 -16.84
C GLY A 244 26.40 10.66 -15.75
N ALA A 245 26.72 11.74 -15.02
CA ALA A 245 25.85 12.28 -13.99
C ALA A 245 24.60 12.95 -14.58
N LYS A 246 24.71 13.60 -15.75
CA LYS A 246 23.55 14.14 -16.50
C LYS A 246 22.58 13.04 -16.89
N LEU A 247 23.08 11.97 -17.52
CA LEU A 247 22.24 10.84 -17.92
C LEU A 247 21.59 10.14 -16.70
N TRP A 248 22.32 10.06 -15.59
CA TRP A 248 21.79 9.51 -14.34
C TRP A 248 20.69 10.41 -13.75
N MET A 249 20.91 11.73 -13.74
CA MET A 249 19.95 12.73 -13.26
C MET A 249 18.67 12.77 -14.11
N GLU A 250 18.78 12.71 -15.44
CA GLU A 250 17.63 12.64 -16.35
C GLU A 250 16.75 11.41 -16.06
N LYS A 251 17.37 10.25 -15.77
CA LYS A 251 16.66 9.04 -15.38
C LYS A 251 16.03 9.16 -13.99
N ALA A 252 16.72 9.83 -13.06
CA ALA A 252 16.26 10.09 -11.70
C ALA A 252 15.02 10.99 -11.67
N ALA A 253 15.02 12.07 -12.46
CA ALA A 253 13.92 13.01 -12.57
C ALA A 253 12.64 12.35 -13.12
N GLN A 254 12.77 11.37 -14.02
CA GLN A 254 11.64 10.61 -14.57
C GLN A 254 11.03 9.62 -13.57
N SER A 255 11.83 9.08 -12.64
CA SER A 255 11.33 8.22 -11.55
C SER A 255 12.43 8.03 -10.49
N PRO A 256 12.22 8.54 -9.26
CA PRO A 256 13.20 8.44 -8.18
C PRO A 256 13.57 7.00 -7.80
N LEU A 257 12.67 6.03 -7.98
CA LEU A 257 12.96 4.61 -7.70
C LEU A 257 13.92 3.99 -8.73
N LYS A 258 13.98 4.53 -9.96
CA LYS A 258 14.84 3.99 -11.04
C LYS A 258 16.33 4.19 -10.78
N ILE A 259 16.72 5.13 -9.91
CA ILE A 259 18.13 5.39 -9.59
C ILE A 259 18.78 4.23 -8.83
N MET A 260 17.96 3.41 -8.17
CA MET A 260 18.41 2.27 -7.38
C MET A 260 18.62 1.01 -8.22
N VAL A 261 18.06 0.96 -9.44
CA VAL A 261 18.09 -0.24 -10.29
C VAL A 261 19.51 -0.74 -10.55
N PRO A 262 20.51 0.08 -10.92
CA PRO A 262 21.87 -0.41 -11.16
C PRO A 262 22.52 -1.00 -9.91
N LEU A 263 22.30 -0.37 -8.75
CA LEU A 263 22.81 -0.84 -7.45
C LEU A 263 22.12 -2.13 -7.01
N ALA A 264 20.79 -2.21 -7.11
CA ALA A 264 20.00 -3.42 -6.85
C ALA A 264 20.43 -4.58 -7.76
N ARG A 265 20.72 -4.29 -9.03
CA ARG A 265 21.29 -5.26 -9.98
C ARG A 265 22.63 -5.81 -9.49
N GLY A 266 23.50 -4.92 -9.02
CA GLY A 266 24.78 -5.27 -8.43
C GLY A 266 24.63 -6.25 -7.29
N HIS A 267 23.76 -5.92 -6.33
CA HIS A 267 23.48 -6.78 -5.17
C HIS A 267 22.96 -8.15 -5.60
N VAL A 268 21.92 -8.21 -6.45
CA VAL A 268 21.40 -9.49 -6.94
C VAL A 268 22.52 -10.33 -7.59
N MET A 269 23.36 -9.74 -8.45
CA MET A 269 24.47 -10.48 -9.08
C MET A 269 25.51 -10.97 -8.06
N ASN A 270 25.86 -10.18 -7.05
CA ASN A 270 26.85 -10.56 -6.05
C ASN A 270 26.35 -11.70 -5.16
N TRP A 271 25.08 -11.66 -4.72
CA TRP A 271 24.48 -12.74 -3.91
C TRP A 271 24.43 -14.08 -4.64
N PHE A 272 24.23 -14.07 -5.96
CA PHE A 272 24.26 -15.29 -6.77
C PHE A 272 25.68 -15.83 -6.99
N GLN A 273 26.72 -15.01 -6.79
CA GLN A 273 28.13 -15.42 -6.90
C GLN A 273 28.78 -15.76 -5.56
N GLN A 274 28.30 -15.17 -4.47
CA GLN A 274 28.78 -15.33 -3.10
C GLN A 274 27.57 -15.61 -2.22
N VAL A 275 27.44 -16.86 -1.74
CA VAL A 275 26.40 -17.23 -0.77
C VAL A 275 26.68 -16.44 0.51
N ASN A 276 25.99 -15.31 0.70
CA ASN A 276 26.14 -14.44 1.86
C ASN A 276 25.02 -14.76 2.89
N GLU A 277 25.40 -14.89 4.16
CA GLU A 277 24.51 -15.25 5.28
C GLU A 277 23.37 -14.23 5.55
N GLU A 278 23.50 -12.99 5.06
CA GLU A 278 22.52 -11.92 5.27
C GLU A 278 21.59 -11.74 4.05
N ASN A 279 20.29 -12.04 4.18
CA ASN A 279 19.32 -11.95 3.08
C ASN A 279 18.72 -10.55 2.85
N GLU A 280 18.98 -9.57 3.73
CA GLU A 280 18.29 -8.27 3.73
C GLU A 280 18.56 -7.41 2.47
N PRO A 281 19.80 -7.30 1.94
CA PRO A 281 20.06 -6.49 0.75
C PRO A 281 19.50 -7.12 -0.53
N PHE A 282 19.36 -8.45 -0.56
CA PHE A 282 18.64 -9.16 -1.62
C PHE A 282 17.15 -8.82 -1.60
N ASP A 283 16.50 -8.87 -0.43
CA ASP A 283 15.07 -8.57 -0.29
C ASP A 283 14.74 -7.14 -0.73
N PHE A 284 15.54 -6.16 -0.29
CA PHE A 284 15.39 -4.78 -0.77
C PHE A 284 15.63 -4.66 -2.28
N SER A 285 16.62 -5.36 -2.83
CA SER A 285 16.95 -5.27 -4.27
C SER A 285 15.89 -5.95 -5.14
N ALA A 286 15.31 -7.07 -4.68
CA ALA A 286 14.18 -7.72 -5.30
C ALA A 286 12.92 -6.84 -5.24
N ASP A 287 12.62 -6.25 -4.08
CA ASP A 287 11.53 -5.29 -3.92
C ASP A 287 11.71 -4.05 -4.80
N ALA A 288 12.93 -3.51 -4.90
CA ALA A 288 13.23 -2.35 -5.75
C ALA A 288 13.04 -2.69 -7.24
N LEU A 289 13.37 -3.92 -7.65
CA LEU A 289 13.12 -4.38 -9.01
C LEU A 289 11.62 -4.58 -9.27
N LEU A 290 10.87 -5.18 -8.33
CA LEU A 290 9.41 -5.38 -8.41
C LEU A 290 8.59 -4.08 -8.31
N MET A 291 9.05 -3.08 -7.56
CA MET A 291 8.33 -1.80 -7.47
C MET A 291 8.36 -1.00 -8.77
N VAL A 292 9.46 -1.11 -9.53
CA VAL A 292 9.54 -0.51 -10.86
C VAL A 292 8.55 -1.18 -11.82
N THR A 293 8.13 -2.43 -11.55
CA THR A 293 7.16 -3.16 -12.37
C THR A 293 5.70 -2.86 -12.00
N LYS A 294 5.35 -2.70 -10.71
CA LYS A 294 3.96 -2.56 -10.20
C LYS A 294 3.30 -1.17 -10.28
N HIS A 295 3.80 -0.22 -11.07
CA HIS A 295 3.33 1.19 -11.03
C HIS A 295 1.92 1.47 -11.60
N HIS A 296 0.98 0.52 -11.46
CA HIS A 296 -0.41 0.65 -11.92
C HIS A 296 -1.50 0.63 -10.82
N GLU A 297 -1.15 0.58 -9.53
CA GLU A 297 -2.16 0.46 -8.44
C GLU A 297 -2.13 1.54 -7.36
N THR A 298 -1.50 2.67 -7.64
CA THR A 298 -1.83 3.91 -6.90
C THR A 298 -2.07 5.00 -7.93
N PRO A 299 -3.21 5.72 -7.87
CA PRO A 299 -3.32 6.97 -8.59
C PRO A 299 -2.14 7.83 -8.13
N ASN A 300 -1.28 8.16 -9.08
CA ASN A 300 -0.16 9.08 -8.91
C ASN A 300 -0.70 10.41 -8.38
N PHE A 301 -0.76 10.57 -7.06
CA PHE A 301 -0.71 11.86 -6.40
C PHE A 301 -0.10 11.71 -5.01
N ALA A 302 -0.46 10.71 -4.20
CA ALA A 302 0.04 10.64 -2.80
C ALA A 302 1.57 10.51 -2.66
N PHE A 303 2.27 9.73 -3.49
CA PHE A 303 3.73 9.55 -3.36
C PHE A 303 4.55 10.76 -3.85
N PHE A 304 4.01 11.53 -4.80
CA PHE A 304 4.63 12.75 -5.32
C PHE A 304 4.25 13.97 -4.45
N TRP A 305 3.00 14.07 -3.98
CA TRP A 305 2.52 15.12 -3.07
C TRP A 305 3.16 15.00 -1.67
N LEU A 306 3.35 13.80 -1.10
CA LEU A 306 4.10 13.64 0.18
C LEU A 306 5.62 13.88 0.08
N LEU A 307 6.15 14.05 -1.14
CA LEU A 307 7.53 14.47 -1.36
C LEU A 307 7.65 15.98 -1.64
N THR A 308 6.56 16.66 -2.01
CA THR A 308 6.56 18.07 -2.45
C THR A 308 5.67 19.03 -1.65
N ALA A 309 4.70 18.54 -0.85
CA ALA A 309 3.66 19.36 -0.22
C ALA A 309 4.04 20.08 1.10
N GLU A 310 5.33 20.28 1.40
CA GLU A 310 5.79 21.15 2.50
C GLU A 310 6.78 22.22 2.02
N LEU A 311 6.85 22.50 0.70
CA LEU A 311 7.81 23.45 0.12
C LEU A 311 7.22 24.78 -0.38
N TYR A 312 5.91 25.02 -0.24
CA TYR A 312 5.31 26.32 -0.59
C TYR A 312 4.25 26.74 0.43
N ASP A 313 4.73 27.20 1.58
CA ASP A 313 4.03 28.14 2.46
C ASP A 313 4.98 29.35 2.59
N ASP A 314 4.96 30.25 1.60
CA ASP A 314 5.11 31.71 1.74
C ASP A 314 5.16 32.38 0.35
N ASP A 315 4.22 33.30 0.13
CA ASP A 315 4.23 34.47 -0.76
C ASP A 315 5.20 34.53 -1.96
N SER A 316 4.66 34.48 -3.19
CA SER A 316 4.92 35.54 -4.18
C SER A 316 4.03 35.47 -5.43
N ASP A 317 3.55 36.65 -5.80
CA ASP A 317 2.76 37.05 -6.95
C ASP A 317 3.10 36.47 -8.34
N ASN A 318 2.02 36.30 -9.12
CA ASN A 318 1.85 36.63 -10.53
C ASN A 318 3.11 36.89 -11.38
N THR A 319 3.37 36.00 -12.34
CA THR A 319 3.62 36.42 -13.73
C THR A 319 3.23 35.29 -14.69
N ASP A 320 2.24 35.58 -15.53
CA ASP A 320 1.90 34.84 -16.74
C ASP A 320 3.11 34.81 -17.70
N ASP A 321 3.44 33.65 -18.24
CA ASP A 321 4.06 33.59 -19.58
C ASP A 321 3.58 32.32 -20.30
N ASP A 322 2.74 32.57 -21.31
CA ASP A 322 2.24 31.61 -22.29
C ASP A 322 3.41 31.09 -23.16
N SER A 323 3.70 29.80 -23.09
CA SER A 323 4.33 29.10 -24.23
C SER A 323 3.80 27.68 -24.33
N SER A 324 2.87 27.51 -25.27
CA SER A 324 2.31 26.25 -25.71
C SER A 324 3.37 25.38 -26.39
N ASP A 325 3.60 24.17 -25.89
CA ASP A 325 4.09 23.05 -26.69
C ASP A 325 3.41 21.75 -26.24
N ASN A 326 2.39 21.36 -27.00
CA ASN A 326 1.70 20.07 -26.89
C ASN A 326 2.59 19.00 -27.54
N GLU A 327 3.35 18.23 -26.75
CA GLU A 327 3.86 16.92 -27.18
C GLU A 327 3.28 15.80 -26.31
N SER A 328 2.67 14.83 -26.99
CA SER A 328 2.03 13.62 -26.49
C SER A 328 2.88 12.81 -25.50
N HIS A 329 2.45 12.76 -24.24
CA HIS A 329 3.10 12.00 -23.16
C HIS A 329 2.61 10.53 -23.03
N ASP A 330 1.48 10.14 -23.65
CA ASP A 330 0.85 8.84 -23.41
C ASP A 330 1.54 7.63 -24.09
N GLU A 331 2.14 7.79 -25.28
CA GLU A 331 2.85 6.67 -25.94
C GLU A 331 4.21 6.32 -25.33
N LYS A 332 4.85 7.26 -24.60
CA LYS A 332 6.17 7.05 -23.98
C LYS A 332 6.05 6.26 -22.66
N SER A 333 4.93 6.35 -21.97
CA SER A 333 4.69 5.66 -20.69
C SER A 333 4.60 4.13 -20.87
N GLY A 334 3.76 3.64 -21.80
CA GLY A 334 3.58 2.20 -22.04
C GLY A 334 4.83 1.48 -22.59
N LYS A 335 5.64 2.15 -23.43
CA LYS A 335 6.92 1.61 -23.91
C LYS A 335 7.96 1.47 -22.78
N ASN A 336 7.91 2.38 -21.81
CA ASN A 336 8.80 2.39 -20.67
C ASN A 336 8.52 1.19 -19.75
N HIS A 337 7.26 0.89 -19.41
CA HIS A 337 6.90 -0.24 -18.51
C HIS A 337 7.38 -1.61 -19.01
N HIS A 338 7.09 -1.97 -20.27
CA HIS A 338 7.58 -3.23 -20.85
C HIS A 338 9.12 -3.32 -20.90
N GLN A 339 9.80 -2.19 -21.08
CA GLN A 339 11.26 -2.15 -21.09
C GLN A 339 11.86 -2.47 -19.71
N TYR A 340 11.21 -2.06 -18.61
CA TYR A 340 11.72 -2.31 -17.26
C TYR A 340 11.39 -3.70 -16.73
N ASN A 341 10.18 -4.22 -17.00
CA ASN A 341 9.84 -5.63 -16.72
C ASN A 341 10.83 -6.55 -17.45
N SER A 342 11.16 -6.20 -18.70
CA SER A 342 12.20 -6.89 -19.47
C SER A 342 13.59 -6.80 -18.85
N MET A 343 13.97 -5.67 -18.24
CA MET A 343 15.27 -5.51 -17.56
C MET A 343 15.36 -6.31 -16.25
N ALA A 344 14.32 -6.27 -15.41
CA ALA A 344 14.24 -7.07 -14.19
C ALA A 344 14.26 -8.56 -14.54
N TYR A 345 13.39 -8.99 -15.46
CA TYR A 345 13.36 -10.34 -16.02
C TYR A 345 14.74 -10.80 -16.53
N LYS A 346 15.41 -9.97 -17.34
CA LYS A 346 16.73 -10.29 -17.88
C LYS A 346 17.77 -10.45 -16.77
N THR A 347 17.75 -9.56 -15.78
CA THR A 347 18.67 -9.62 -14.63
C THR A 347 18.47 -10.90 -13.85
N ILE A 348 17.23 -11.27 -13.55
CA ILE A 348 16.91 -12.47 -12.79
C ILE A 348 17.28 -13.72 -13.58
N CYS A 349 17.01 -13.74 -14.88
CA CYS A 349 17.46 -14.80 -15.78
C CYS A 349 19.00 -14.95 -15.78
N GLU A 350 19.73 -13.84 -15.85
CA GLU A 350 21.20 -13.82 -15.75
C GLU A 350 21.68 -14.34 -14.39
N ALA A 351 20.97 -14.01 -13.30
CA ALA A 351 21.28 -14.47 -11.94
C ALA A 351 21.11 -15.98 -11.81
N LEU A 352 19.94 -16.49 -12.23
CA LEU A 352 19.61 -17.91 -12.22
C LEU A 352 20.54 -18.74 -13.12
N ALA A 353 20.98 -18.19 -14.25
CA ALA A 353 21.94 -18.84 -15.13
C ALA A 353 23.34 -18.98 -14.53
N ASN A 354 23.71 -18.09 -13.58
CA ASN A 354 25.00 -18.07 -12.90
C ASN A 354 24.93 -18.63 -11.47
N GLN A 355 23.92 -19.45 -11.16
CA GLN A 355 23.71 -20.00 -9.82
C GLN A 355 24.92 -20.80 -9.28
N PRO A 356 25.20 -20.77 -7.97
CA PRO A 356 26.35 -21.47 -7.38
C PRO A 356 26.24 -22.99 -7.49
N SER A 357 27.40 -23.67 -7.59
CA SER A 357 27.49 -25.14 -7.43
C SER A 357 27.27 -25.51 -5.97
N VAL A 358 26.32 -26.41 -5.70
CA VAL A 358 25.96 -26.84 -4.34
C VAL A 358 26.89 -27.96 -3.90
N ASP A 359 28.04 -27.62 -3.32
CA ASP A 359 29.03 -28.58 -2.81
C ASP A 359 29.06 -28.66 -1.26
N ASP A 360 28.29 -27.83 -0.53
CA ASP A 360 28.19 -27.82 0.95
C ASP A 360 26.73 -27.78 1.46
N PRO A 361 26.28 -28.71 2.33
CA PRO A 361 24.88 -28.86 2.76
C PRO A 361 24.34 -27.74 3.67
N THR A 362 25.19 -26.92 4.30
CA THR A 362 24.75 -25.73 5.06
C THR A 362 24.55 -24.51 4.18
N SER A 363 25.44 -24.35 3.19
CA SER A 363 25.33 -23.35 2.10
C SER A 363 24.16 -23.65 1.15
N GLU A 364 23.71 -24.91 1.10
CA GLU A 364 22.60 -25.40 0.26
C GLU A 364 21.25 -24.74 0.61
N LYS A 365 20.91 -24.58 1.90
CA LYS A 365 19.61 -24.02 2.29
C LYS A 365 19.44 -22.57 1.83
N GLU A 366 20.39 -21.70 2.14
CA GLU A 366 20.33 -20.27 1.80
C GLU A 366 20.35 -20.06 0.28
N THR A 367 21.18 -20.83 -0.43
CA THR A 367 21.23 -20.83 -1.89
C THR A 367 19.88 -21.23 -2.49
N LEU A 368 19.25 -22.30 -1.99
CA LEU A 368 17.94 -22.75 -2.48
C LEU A 368 16.84 -21.73 -2.21
N LEU A 369 16.85 -21.07 -1.04
CA LEU A 369 15.89 -19.99 -0.74
C LEU A 369 16.08 -18.77 -1.64
N LEU A 370 17.32 -18.40 -1.98
CA LEU A 370 17.60 -17.31 -2.93
C LEU A 370 17.12 -17.66 -4.34
N ILE A 371 17.41 -18.89 -4.82
CA ILE A 371 16.91 -19.35 -6.12
C ILE A 371 15.38 -19.36 -6.11
N ARG A 372 14.75 -19.82 -5.01
CA ARG A 372 13.30 -19.79 -4.84
C ARG A 372 12.73 -18.39 -5.02
N LYS A 373 13.26 -17.41 -4.28
CA LYS A 373 12.83 -16.02 -4.37
C LYS A 373 13.01 -15.47 -5.79
N ALA A 374 14.17 -15.71 -6.40
CA ALA A 374 14.40 -15.27 -7.77
C ALA A 374 13.43 -15.90 -8.79
N LEU A 375 13.03 -17.16 -8.61
CA LEU A 375 12.00 -17.80 -9.43
C LEU A 375 10.61 -17.18 -9.23
N LEU A 376 10.23 -16.79 -8.01
CA LEU A 376 8.98 -16.06 -7.75
C LEU A 376 8.98 -14.71 -8.47
N VAL A 377 10.05 -13.93 -8.31
CA VAL A 377 10.19 -12.62 -8.97
C VAL A 377 10.23 -12.79 -10.50
N ARG A 378 10.83 -13.87 -11.02
CA ARG A 378 10.77 -14.18 -12.45
C ARG A 378 9.35 -14.46 -12.90
N GLY A 379 8.59 -15.23 -12.12
CA GLY A 379 7.17 -15.51 -12.37
C GLY A 379 6.33 -14.24 -12.41
N ASP A 380 6.53 -13.33 -11.45
CA ASP A 380 5.87 -12.02 -11.43
C ASP A 380 6.20 -11.23 -12.70
N CYS A 381 7.49 -11.16 -13.07
CA CYS A 381 7.91 -10.45 -14.28
C CYS A 381 7.36 -11.10 -15.57
N GLU A 382 7.29 -12.42 -15.64
CA GLU A 382 6.73 -13.16 -16.77
C GLU A 382 5.23 -12.90 -16.91
N SER A 383 4.49 -12.90 -15.80
CA SER A 383 3.06 -12.59 -15.76
C SER A 383 2.78 -11.17 -16.28
N GLU A 384 3.51 -10.18 -15.76
CA GLU A 384 3.44 -8.77 -16.20
C GLU A 384 3.91 -8.55 -17.65
N MET A 385 4.60 -9.52 -18.23
CA MET A 385 5.03 -9.51 -19.63
C MET A 385 4.10 -10.34 -20.54
N ASP A 386 2.96 -10.80 -20.04
CA ASP A 386 2.00 -11.69 -20.72
C ASP A 386 2.64 -13.03 -21.19
N LYS A 387 3.67 -13.48 -20.47
CA LYS A 387 4.33 -14.79 -20.65
C LYS A 387 3.80 -15.78 -19.62
N LEU A 388 2.50 -16.00 -19.69
CA LEU A 388 1.73 -16.68 -18.66
C LEU A 388 2.13 -18.15 -18.45
N ASN A 389 2.56 -18.85 -19.50
CA ASN A 389 3.05 -20.23 -19.38
C ASN A 389 4.38 -20.32 -18.63
N GLU A 390 5.30 -19.41 -18.98
CA GLU A 390 6.60 -19.31 -18.35
C GLU A 390 6.46 -18.93 -16.88
N ALA A 391 5.53 -18.01 -16.56
CA ALA A 391 5.21 -17.61 -15.20
C ALA A 391 4.76 -18.82 -14.35
N VAL A 392 3.80 -19.61 -14.84
CA VAL A 392 3.34 -20.85 -14.18
C VAL A 392 4.51 -21.82 -13.96
N GLU A 393 5.40 -21.98 -14.94
CA GLU A 393 6.59 -22.83 -14.80
C GLU A 393 7.55 -22.30 -13.72
N SER A 394 7.76 -20.98 -13.66
CA SER A 394 8.62 -20.32 -12.67
C SER A 394 8.09 -20.48 -11.25
N TYR A 395 6.80 -20.21 -11.02
CA TYR A 395 6.15 -20.45 -9.74
C TYR A 395 6.19 -21.94 -9.34
N GLY A 396 5.93 -22.84 -10.30
CA GLY A 396 6.01 -24.28 -10.08
C GLY A 396 7.42 -24.74 -9.65
N LYS A 397 8.47 -24.20 -10.28
CA LYS A 397 9.87 -24.45 -9.88
C LYS A 397 10.18 -23.87 -8.51
N ALA A 398 9.72 -22.65 -8.21
CA ALA A 398 9.90 -22.03 -6.89
C ALA A 398 9.26 -22.87 -5.77
N ARG A 399 8.07 -23.42 -6.03
CA ARG A 399 7.38 -24.33 -5.11
C ARG A 399 8.19 -25.60 -4.87
N ALA A 400 8.71 -26.22 -5.93
CA ALA A 400 9.39 -27.51 -5.86
C ALA A 400 10.81 -27.46 -5.26
N ILE A 401 11.48 -26.30 -5.26
CA ILE A 401 12.91 -26.21 -4.92
C ILE A 401 13.22 -26.55 -3.48
N TRP A 402 12.32 -26.21 -2.55
CA TRP A 402 12.53 -26.39 -1.12
C TRP A 402 11.23 -26.86 -0.45
N PRO A 403 10.90 -28.16 -0.55
CA PRO A 403 9.60 -28.69 -0.14
C PRO A 403 9.39 -28.72 1.39
N THR A 404 10.41 -28.45 2.19
CA THR A 404 10.30 -28.43 3.66
C THR A 404 9.71 -27.12 4.20
N GLU A 405 9.77 -26.04 3.43
CA GLU A 405 9.17 -24.75 3.77
C GLU A 405 8.13 -24.41 2.71
N ILE A 406 6.86 -24.29 3.10
CA ILE A 406 5.78 -23.98 2.14
C ILE A 406 5.91 -22.56 1.60
N LEU A 407 5.37 -22.32 0.40
CA LEU A 407 5.16 -20.96 -0.10
C LEU A 407 4.01 -20.31 0.67
N ASP A 408 4.03 -18.99 0.78
CA ASP A 408 2.88 -18.22 1.25
C ASP A 408 1.71 -18.31 0.25
N GLY A 409 0.49 -18.01 0.73
CA GLY A 409 -0.72 -18.17 -0.07
C GLY A 409 -0.77 -17.28 -1.31
N LYS A 410 -0.22 -16.07 -1.24
CA LYS A 410 -0.13 -15.13 -2.37
C LYS A 410 0.77 -15.68 -3.48
N SER A 411 1.95 -16.18 -3.11
CA SER A 411 2.88 -16.82 -4.06
C SER A 411 2.27 -18.08 -4.69
N LEU A 412 1.51 -18.87 -3.93
CA LEU A 412 0.78 -20.03 -4.46
C LEU A 412 -0.34 -19.61 -5.43
N ASN A 413 -1.02 -18.50 -5.14
CA ASN A 413 -2.10 -18.00 -5.98
C ASN A 413 -1.64 -17.56 -7.37
N GLY A 414 -0.35 -17.23 -7.56
CA GLY A 414 0.22 -16.92 -8.87
C GLY A 414 0.04 -18.03 -9.91
N ILE A 415 0.01 -19.31 -9.50
CA ILE A 415 -0.27 -20.44 -10.40
C ILE A 415 -1.77 -20.52 -10.73
N THR A 416 -2.62 -20.46 -9.70
CA THR A 416 -4.06 -20.72 -9.83
C THR A 416 -4.82 -19.58 -10.48
N SER A 417 -4.41 -18.33 -10.23
CA SER A 417 -4.97 -17.14 -10.91
C SER A 417 -4.75 -17.21 -12.41
N ILE A 418 -3.49 -17.35 -12.86
CA ILE A 418 -3.15 -17.44 -14.29
C ILE A 418 -3.89 -18.59 -14.98
N LEU A 419 -3.91 -19.78 -14.37
CA LEU A 419 -4.61 -20.93 -14.95
C LEU A 419 -6.13 -20.75 -14.95
N GLY A 420 -6.67 -20.04 -13.96
CA GLY A 420 -8.09 -19.69 -13.85
C GLY A 420 -8.53 -18.74 -14.95
N GLU A 421 -7.84 -17.61 -15.10
CA GLU A 421 -8.09 -16.58 -16.14
C GLU A 421 -8.00 -17.13 -17.56
N GLN A 422 -7.13 -18.12 -17.79
CA GLN A 422 -7.01 -18.80 -19.08
C GLN A 422 -8.00 -19.96 -19.28
N GLU A 423 -8.94 -20.16 -18.35
CA GLU A 423 -9.87 -21.30 -18.29
C GLU A 423 -9.16 -22.68 -18.38
N ARG A 424 -7.89 -22.77 -17.98
CA ARG A 424 -7.08 -24.00 -17.95
C ARG A 424 -7.38 -24.83 -16.70
N PHE A 425 -8.67 -25.05 -16.44
CA PHE A 425 -9.17 -25.65 -15.20
C PHE A 425 -8.63 -27.05 -14.91
N ALA A 426 -8.43 -27.89 -15.93
CA ALA A 426 -7.88 -29.23 -15.75
C ALA A 426 -6.45 -29.18 -15.17
N GLU A 427 -5.61 -28.30 -15.71
CA GLU A 427 -4.23 -28.12 -15.26
C GLU A 427 -4.17 -27.45 -13.88
N LEU A 428 -5.08 -26.53 -13.59
CA LEU A 428 -5.23 -25.95 -12.25
C LEU A 428 -5.48 -27.05 -11.21
N ILE A 429 -6.47 -27.90 -11.45
CA ILE A 429 -6.81 -28.99 -10.53
C ILE A 429 -5.65 -30.00 -10.41
N GLU A 430 -5.02 -30.37 -11.53
CA GLU A 430 -3.84 -31.25 -11.52
C GLU A 430 -2.70 -30.66 -10.68
N ASN A 431 -2.45 -29.35 -10.75
CA ASN A 431 -1.45 -28.68 -9.91
C ASN A 431 -1.80 -28.76 -8.43
N VAL A 432 -3.01 -28.36 -8.05
CA VAL A 432 -3.46 -28.33 -6.65
C VAL A 432 -3.54 -29.74 -6.05
N GLU A 433 -3.83 -30.77 -6.84
CA GLU A 433 -3.77 -32.18 -6.40
C GLU A 433 -2.35 -32.62 -5.98
N GLN A 434 -1.30 -32.00 -6.55
CA GLN A 434 0.10 -32.26 -6.16
C GLN A 434 0.56 -31.43 -4.95
N TRP A 435 -0.30 -30.55 -4.41
CA TRP A 435 0.04 -29.74 -3.25
C TRP A 435 -0.17 -30.52 -1.96
N THR A 436 0.75 -30.34 -1.03
CA THR A 436 0.62 -30.82 0.34
C THR A 436 -0.60 -30.20 1.02
N PHE A 437 -1.05 -30.83 2.10
CA PHE A 437 -2.12 -30.27 2.94
C PHE A 437 -1.81 -28.82 3.38
N TRP A 438 -0.55 -28.56 3.78
CA TRP A 438 -0.12 -27.26 4.27
C TRP A 438 -0.11 -26.18 3.19
N GLU A 439 0.28 -26.51 1.96
CA GLU A 439 0.19 -25.59 0.82
C GLU A 439 -1.26 -25.25 0.48
N ARG A 440 -2.15 -26.26 0.41
CA ARG A 440 -3.59 -26.04 0.17
C ARG A 440 -4.22 -25.16 1.25
N MET A 441 -3.86 -25.39 2.51
CA MET A 441 -4.31 -24.57 3.62
C MET A 441 -3.78 -23.13 3.51
N ALA A 442 -2.48 -22.94 3.33
CA ALA A 442 -1.87 -21.61 3.23
C ALA A 442 -2.45 -20.78 2.07
N TRP A 443 -2.74 -21.42 0.94
CA TRP A 443 -3.41 -20.78 -0.20
C TRP A 443 -4.86 -20.39 0.12
N LEU A 444 -5.68 -21.32 0.64
CA LEU A 444 -7.09 -21.07 0.87
C LEU A 444 -7.39 -20.21 2.11
N THR A 445 -6.40 -19.96 2.99
CA THR A 445 -6.57 -19.12 4.18
C THR A 445 -5.78 -17.82 4.15
N SER A 446 -5.16 -17.44 3.02
CA SER A 446 -4.44 -16.15 2.93
C SER A 446 -5.43 -14.99 2.82
N GLU A 447 -5.14 -13.89 3.54
CA GLU A 447 -6.01 -12.73 3.75
C GLU A 447 -6.15 -11.81 2.53
N ASP A 448 -5.51 -12.11 1.39
CA ASP A 448 -5.72 -11.30 0.18
C ASP A 448 -7.16 -11.48 -0.34
N GLU A 449 -7.86 -10.37 -0.56
CA GLU A 449 -9.16 -10.32 -1.24
C GLU A 449 -8.96 -10.62 -2.74
N ASP A 450 -9.11 -11.89 -3.12
CA ASP A 450 -9.07 -12.34 -4.51
C ASP A 450 -10.10 -13.46 -4.79
N ASN A 451 -10.26 -13.80 -6.06
CA ASN A 451 -11.28 -14.75 -6.53
C ASN A 451 -10.90 -16.24 -6.37
N ARG A 452 -9.85 -16.60 -5.61
CA ARG A 452 -9.30 -17.97 -5.59
C ARG A 452 -10.32 -19.05 -5.24
N HIS A 453 -11.23 -18.77 -4.31
CA HIS A 453 -12.27 -19.73 -3.90
C HIS A 453 -13.24 -20.01 -5.04
N ASP A 454 -13.64 -18.95 -5.76
CA ASP A 454 -14.50 -19.06 -6.95
C ASP A 454 -13.77 -19.77 -8.09
N THR A 455 -12.52 -19.41 -8.36
CA THR A 455 -11.69 -20.10 -9.36
C THR A 455 -11.57 -21.60 -9.04
N PHE A 456 -11.31 -21.96 -7.78
CA PHE A 456 -11.18 -23.37 -7.38
C PHE A 456 -12.50 -24.13 -7.53
N ARG A 457 -13.61 -23.52 -7.08
CA ARG A 457 -14.96 -24.07 -7.23
C ARG A 457 -15.34 -24.29 -8.69
N GLN A 458 -15.15 -23.26 -9.52
CA GLN A 458 -15.44 -23.30 -10.95
C GLN A 458 -14.60 -24.38 -11.63
N ALA A 459 -13.29 -24.42 -11.37
CA ALA A 459 -12.39 -25.40 -11.93
C ALA A 459 -12.80 -26.83 -11.56
N ALA A 460 -13.07 -27.10 -10.28
CA ALA A 460 -13.47 -28.41 -9.80
C ALA A 460 -14.81 -28.85 -10.40
N ALA A 461 -15.79 -27.94 -10.52
CA ALA A 461 -17.08 -28.22 -11.13
C ALA A 461 -16.98 -28.51 -12.63
N LYS A 462 -16.17 -27.74 -13.36
CA LYS A 462 -15.97 -27.91 -14.82
C LYS A 462 -15.20 -29.20 -15.16
N VAL A 463 -14.25 -29.60 -14.32
CA VAL A 463 -13.41 -30.79 -14.53
C VAL A 463 -14.07 -32.07 -13.97
N GLY A 464 -15.11 -31.95 -13.13
CA GLY A 464 -15.76 -33.10 -12.48
C GLY A 464 -14.94 -33.66 -11.31
N LYS A 465 -14.27 -32.78 -10.57
CA LYS A 465 -13.39 -33.08 -9.43
C LYS A 465 -13.92 -32.51 -8.12
N GLU A 466 -15.25 -32.43 -7.99
CA GLU A 466 -15.91 -31.86 -6.81
C GLU A 466 -15.58 -32.58 -5.51
N ASP A 467 -15.41 -33.92 -5.55
CA ASP A 467 -15.04 -34.70 -4.36
C ASP A 467 -13.67 -34.31 -3.79
N PHE A 468 -12.72 -33.92 -4.67
CA PHE A 468 -11.40 -33.44 -4.24
C PHE A 468 -11.49 -32.07 -3.56
N LEU A 469 -12.31 -31.18 -4.10
CA LEU A 469 -12.58 -29.87 -3.51
C LEU A 469 -13.24 -30.00 -2.14
N ILE A 470 -14.31 -30.81 -2.03
CA ILE A 470 -15.03 -31.06 -0.77
C ILE A 470 -14.05 -31.60 0.28
N LYS A 471 -13.28 -32.63 -0.08
CA LYS A 471 -12.31 -33.23 0.83
C LYS A 471 -11.25 -32.23 1.28
N THR A 472 -10.77 -31.38 0.38
CA THR A 472 -9.78 -30.34 0.72
C THR A 472 -10.34 -29.36 1.76
N TYR A 473 -11.56 -28.86 1.55
CA TYR A 473 -12.20 -27.98 2.53
C TYR A 473 -12.46 -28.70 3.87
N GLU A 474 -12.97 -29.93 3.85
CA GLU A 474 -13.22 -30.71 5.07
C GLU A 474 -11.95 -30.97 5.89
N GLU A 475 -10.83 -31.30 5.24
CA GLU A 475 -9.53 -31.49 5.90
C GLU A 475 -9.05 -30.19 6.57
N ILE A 476 -9.17 -29.06 5.88
CA ILE A 476 -8.77 -27.73 6.41
C ILE A 476 -9.68 -27.33 7.58
N ILE A 477 -10.99 -27.47 7.43
CA ILE A 477 -11.96 -27.19 8.48
C ILE A 477 -11.67 -28.03 9.72
N ALA A 478 -11.42 -29.33 9.57
CA ALA A 478 -11.11 -30.21 10.68
C ALA A 478 -9.84 -29.79 11.43
N TYR A 479 -8.85 -29.25 10.72
CA TYR A 479 -7.65 -28.67 11.33
C TYR A 479 -7.97 -27.36 12.08
N LEU A 480 -8.61 -26.40 11.41
CA LEU A 480 -8.94 -25.08 11.96
C LEU A 480 -9.97 -25.11 13.09
N ASP A 481 -10.79 -26.17 13.18
CA ASP A 481 -11.72 -26.39 14.30
C ASP A 481 -10.98 -26.51 15.64
N HIS A 482 -9.72 -26.97 15.66
CA HIS A 482 -8.91 -27.01 16.89
C HIS A 482 -8.63 -25.63 17.45
N SER A 483 -8.50 -24.63 16.58
CA SER A 483 -8.32 -23.23 16.94
C SER A 483 -9.59 -22.42 16.80
N LYS A 484 -10.77 -23.02 16.57
CA LYS A 484 -12.01 -22.26 16.33
C LYS A 484 -11.85 -21.15 15.25
N SER A 485 -11.10 -21.42 14.18
CA SER A 485 -10.84 -20.44 13.10
C SER A 485 -11.36 -20.92 11.75
N SER A 486 -12.37 -21.78 11.75
CA SER A 486 -12.85 -22.48 10.55
C SER A 486 -14.04 -21.81 9.86
N ALA A 487 -14.55 -20.67 10.38
CA ALA A 487 -15.80 -20.07 9.89
C ALA A 487 -15.78 -19.76 8.39
N THR A 488 -14.76 -19.04 7.92
CA THR A 488 -14.61 -18.64 6.50
C THR A 488 -14.58 -19.87 5.58
N ILE A 489 -13.67 -20.82 5.83
CA ILE A 489 -13.58 -22.04 4.99
C ILE A 489 -14.86 -22.88 5.05
N ARG A 490 -15.53 -22.91 6.20
CA ARG A 490 -16.82 -23.60 6.35
C ARG A 490 -17.92 -22.90 5.55
N TRP A 491 -17.92 -21.57 5.51
CA TRP A 491 -18.82 -20.78 4.68
C TRP A 491 -18.57 -21.07 3.19
N GLU A 492 -17.31 -21.11 2.75
CA GLU A 492 -16.95 -21.42 1.35
C GLU A 492 -17.42 -22.82 0.90
N LEU A 493 -17.32 -23.82 1.78
CA LEU A 493 -17.86 -25.16 1.54
C LEU A 493 -19.40 -25.16 1.50
N ALA A 494 -20.05 -24.43 2.40
CA ALA A 494 -21.50 -24.32 2.46
C ALA A 494 -22.06 -23.63 1.20
N SER A 495 -21.41 -22.53 0.78
CA SER A 495 -21.70 -21.81 -0.46
C SER A 495 -21.54 -22.72 -1.69
N PHE A 496 -20.50 -23.56 -1.74
CA PHE A 496 -20.36 -24.57 -2.81
C PHE A 496 -21.57 -25.54 -2.87
N TYR A 497 -22.04 -26.04 -1.72
CA TYR A 497 -23.21 -26.90 -1.66
C TYR A 497 -24.49 -26.17 -2.12
N GLN A 498 -24.65 -24.90 -1.74
CA GLN A 498 -25.81 -24.08 -2.08
C GLN A 498 -25.84 -23.72 -3.57
N THR A 499 -24.76 -23.14 -4.09
CA THR A 499 -24.73 -22.48 -5.39
C THR A 499 -24.41 -23.46 -6.52
N ILE A 500 -23.53 -24.44 -6.32
CA ILE A 500 -23.08 -25.35 -7.40
C ILE A 500 -23.82 -26.68 -7.33
N LYS A 501 -23.74 -27.37 -6.18
CA LYS A 501 -24.44 -28.66 -6.01
C LYS A 501 -25.95 -28.50 -5.96
N GLY A 502 -26.43 -27.39 -5.39
CA GLY A 502 -27.84 -27.20 -5.12
C GLY A 502 -28.39 -28.07 -3.98
N ASP A 503 -27.51 -28.54 -3.10
CA ASP A 503 -27.84 -29.33 -1.92
C ASP A 503 -28.02 -28.41 -0.72
N PHE A 504 -29.22 -27.83 -0.63
CA PHE A 504 -29.57 -26.89 0.43
C PHE A 504 -29.56 -27.52 1.82
N ALA A 505 -29.80 -28.83 1.94
CA ALA A 505 -29.80 -29.50 3.23
C ALA A 505 -28.39 -29.54 3.83
N THR A 506 -27.40 -29.92 3.02
CA THR A 506 -25.99 -29.94 3.44
C THR A 506 -25.46 -28.54 3.68
N ALA A 507 -25.76 -27.58 2.79
CA ALA A 507 -25.38 -26.17 2.97
C ALA A 507 -25.92 -25.59 4.28
N LYS A 508 -27.24 -25.73 4.52
CA LYS A 508 -27.91 -25.27 5.75
C LYS A 508 -27.28 -25.86 7.00
N HIS A 509 -26.96 -27.15 6.99
CA HIS A 509 -26.29 -27.80 8.12
C HIS A 509 -24.89 -27.21 8.39
N GLN A 510 -24.10 -26.88 7.37
CA GLN A 510 -22.80 -26.24 7.56
C GLN A 510 -22.92 -24.80 8.07
N PHE A 511 -23.85 -24.01 7.52
CA PHE A 511 -24.11 -22.65 8.01
C PHE A 511 -24.57 -22.62 9.47
N TYR A 512 -25.43 -23.55 9.91
CA TYR A 512 -25.79 -23.63 11.32
C TYR A 512 -24.61 -23.97 12.23
N LYS A 513 -23.62 -24.74 11.76
CA LYS A 513 -22.39 -24.96 12.54
C LYS A 513 -21.59 -23.69 12.77
N ILE A 514 -21.66 -22.72 11.85
CA ILE A 514 -21.04 -21.39 12.02
C ILE A 514 -21.83 -20.61 13.07
N ILE A 515 -23.15 -20.44 12.87
CA ILE A 515 -24.01 -19.66 13.80
C ILE A 515 -24.02 -20.23 15.22
N ASP A 516 -24.07 -21.55 15.36
CA ASP A 516 -24.12 -22.19 16.68
C ASP A 516 -22.73 -22.38 17.30
N GLY A 517 -21.67 -22.30 16.51
CA GLY A 517 -20.29 -22.46 16.93
C GLY A 517 -19.64 -21.17 17.40
N ASP A 518 -18.36 -21.25 17.75
CA ASP A 518 -17.53 -20.09 18.10
C ASP A 518 -16.43 -19.89 17.04
N SER A 519 -16.57 -20.49 15.85
CA SER A 519 -15.53 -20.54 14.82
C SER A 519 -15.24 -19.20 14.14
N PHE A 520 -16.08 -18.20 14.41
CA PHE A 520 -15.94 -16.82 13.95
C PHE A 520 -15.32 -15.92 15.02
N ILE A 521 -14.98 -16.46 16.20
CA ILE A 521 -14.35 -15.71 17.27
C ILE A 521 -12.85 -15.98 17.23
N SER A 522 -12.06 -14.95 16.94
CA SER A 522 -10.60 -14.99 16.99
C SER A 522 -10.16 -15.46 18.39
N PRO A 523 -9.43 -16.59 18.49
CA PRO A 523 -8.93 -17.05 19.79
C PRO A 523 -7.84 -16.15 20.36
N ALA A 524 -7.14 -15.42 19.49
CA ALA A 524 -5.99 -14.60 19.86
C ALA A 524 -6.44 -13.26 20.48
N THR A 525 -7.45 -12.64 19.89
CA THR A 525 -7.92 -11.31 20.28
C THR A 525 -9.27 -11.34 20.99
N GLY A 526 -10.07 -12.38 20.77
CA GLY A 526 -11.47 -12.44 21.21
C GLY A 526 -12.41 -11.70 20.25
N ASP A 527 -11.89 -11.07 19.20
CA ASP A 527 -12.68 -10.34 18.21
C ASP A 527 -13.54 -11.31 17.42
N GLU A 528 -14.73 -10.85 17.05
CA GLU A 528 -15.69 -11.66 16.31
C GLU A 528 -15.71 -11.20 14.85
N ASP A 529 -15.48 -12.14 13.94
CA ASP A 529 -15.66 -11.96 12.50
C ASP A 529 -17.17 -11.76 12.20
N LEU A 530 -17.55 -10.49 12.13
CA LEU A 530 -18.92 -10.04 11.94
C LEU A 530 -19.39 -10.20 10.48
N SER A 531 -18.48 -10.14 9.50
CA SER A 531 -18.83 -10.26 8.08
C SER A 531 -19.27 -11.68 7.77
N THR A 532 -18.45 -12.69 8.10
CA THR A 532 -18.80 -14.11 7.87
C THR A 532 -20.10 -14.50 8.59
N LEU A 533 -20.32 -13.98 9.81
CA LEU A 533 -21.54 -14.24 10.56
C LEU A 533 -22.78 -13.65 9.87
N SER A 534 -22.67 -12.42 9.38
CA SER A 534 -23.76 -11.71 8.70
C SER A 534 -24.11 -12.37 7.38
N GLU A 535 -23.13 -12.70 6.54
CA GLU A 535 -23.33 -13.43 5.28
C GLU A 535 -23.99 -14.80 5.51
N THR A 536 -23.51 -15.55 6.52
CA THR A 536 -24.11 -16.83 6.91
C THR A 536 -25.60 -16.70 7.26
N GLN A 537 -26.00 -15.62 7.94
CA GLN A 537 -27.41 -15.38 8.27
C GLN A 537 -28.25 -15.06 7.03
N LEU A 538 -27.70 -14.30 6.08
CA LEU A 538 -28.37 -13.99 4.81
C LEU A 538 -28.55 -15.25 3.96
N ASP A 539 -27.52 -16.10 3.85
CA ASP A 539 -27.59 -17.36 3.11
C ASP A 539 -28.60 -18.33 3.70
N LEU A 540 -28.63 -18.46 5.03
CA LEU A 540 -29.64 -19.26 5.71
C LEU A 540 -31.04 -18.73 5.48
N THR A 541 -31.20 -17.41 5.50
CA THR A 541 -32.48 -16.76 5.23
C THR A 541 -32.98 -17.08 3.82
N ASP A 542 -32.10 -16.98 2.82
CA ASP A 542 -32.41 -17.30 1.43
C ASP A 542 -32.75 -18.79 1.25
N ILE A 543 -32.01 -19.70 1.89
CA ILE A 543 -32.31 -21.14 1.87
C ILE A 543 -33.68 -21.43 2.50
N ILE A 544 -33.95 -20.92 3.71
CA ILE A 544 -35.21 -21.15 4.42
C ILE A 544 -36.39 -20.59 3.61
N TYR A 545 -36.20 -19.47 2.94
CA TYR A 545 -37.24 -18.90 2.10
C TYR A 545 -37.48 -19.71 0.83
N GLU A 546 -36.44 -20.23 0.20
CA GLU A 546 -36.60 -21.11 -0.95
C GLU A 546 -37.29 -22.43 -0.56
N GLU A 547 -37.01 -22.98 0.62
CA GLU A 547 -37.75 -24.11 1.20
C GLU A 547 -39.24 -23.74 1.40
N PHE A 548 -39.51 -22.55 1.97
CA PHE A 548 -40.88 -22.05 2.11
C PHE A 548 -41.59 -21.92 0.77
N ARG A 549 -40.93 -21.41 -0.27
CA ARG A 549 -41.51 -21.24 -1.61
C ARG A 549 -41.82 -22.59 -2.26
N ARG A 550 -40.91 -23.55 -2.14
CA ARG A 550 -41.05 -24.91 -2.71
C ARG A 550 -41.99 -25.82 -1.93
N ALA A 551 -42.28 -25.51 -0.67
CA ALA A 551 -43.20 -26.28 0.14
C ALA A 551 -44.60 -26.32 -0.50
N ASP A 552 -45.10 -27.55 -0.67
CA ASP A 552 -46.40 -27.91 -1.23
C ASP A 552 -47.50 -28.05 -0.16
N THR A 553 -47.10 -28.16 1.11
CA THR A 553 -48.01 -28.23 2.27
C THR A 553 -47.93 -26.99 3.15
N VAL A 554 -49.03 -26.70 3.84
CA VAL A 554 -49.13 -25.59 4.79
C VAL A 554 -48.22 -25.83 6.00
N GLU A 555 -48.13 -27.08 6.45
CA GLU A 555 -47.30 -27.48 7.59
C GLU A 555 -45.82 -27.20 7.34
N ASN A 556 -45.31 -27.51 6.14
CA ASN A 556 -43.93 -27.24 5.76
C ASN A 556 -43.67 -25.72 5.66
N LYS A 557 -44.62 -24.94 5.11
CA LYS A 557 -44.53 -23.47 5.08
C LYS A 557 -44.47 -22.87 6.49
N ILE A 558 -45.31 -23.36 7.41
CA ILE A 558 -45.29 -22.92 8.82
C ILE A 558 -43.95 -23.28 9.47
N ALA A 559 -43.42 -24.48 9.21
CA ALA A 559 -42.12 -24.90 9.75
C ALA A 559 -40.97 -23.97 9.30
N SER A 560 -40.90 -23.63 8.01
CA SER A 560 -39.90 -22.68 7.49
C SER A 560 -40.08 -21.27 8.07
N MET A 561 -41.32 -20.79 8.21
CA MET A 561 -41.60 -19.50 8.87
C MET A 561 -41.13 -19.47 10.32
N ASP A 562 -41.39 -20.53 11.08
CA ASP A 562 -40.98 -20.63 12.47
C ASP A 562 -39.46 -20.78 12.62
N GLU A 563 -38.80 -21.45 11.66
CA GLU A 563 -37.34 -21.53 11.57
C GLU A 563 -36.74 -20.14 11.35
N LEU A 564 -37.24 -19.37 10.38
CA LEU A 564 -36.75 -18.02 10.10
C LEU A 564 -36.91 -17.07 11.30
N LYS A 565 -38.07 -17.12 11.98
CA LYS A 565 -38.30 -16.30 13.20
C LYS A 565 -37.30 -16.63 14.31
N LYS A 566 -36.96 -17.92 14.47
CA LYS A 566 -35.94 -18.33 15.44
C LYS A 566 -34.58 -17.79 15.03
N LEU A 567 -34.20 -17.91 13.75
CA LEU A 567 -32.94 -17.40 13.21
C LEU A 567 -32.73 -15.91 13.53
N GLN A 568 -33.74 -15.06 13.31
CA GLN A 568 -33.67 -13.61 13.60
C GLN A 568 -33.37 -13.23 15.06
N THR A 569 -33.58 -14.15 15.99
CA THR A 569 -33.32 -13.94 17.43
C THR A 569 -32.15 -14.79 17.94
N ARG A 570 -31.59 -15.66 17.10
CA ARG A 570 -30.56 -16.63 17.47
C ARG A 570 -29.19 -15.95 17.45
N ARG A 571 -28.48 -15.98 18.59
CA ARG A 571 -27.21 -15.27 18.79
C ARG A 571 -27.23 -13.79 18.36
N ARG A 572 -28.38 -13.11 18.49
CA ARG A 572 -28.44 -11.65 18.34
C ARG A 572 -27.57 -11.02 19.43
N ARG A 573 -26.50 -10.32 19.05
CA ARG A 573 -25.60 -9.66 20.01
C ARG A 573 -26.24 -8.36 20.51
N ALA A 574 -25.90 -7.99 21.75
CA ALA A 574 -26.32 -6.73 22.37
C ALA A 574 -25.46 -5.53 21.93
N ALA A 575 -24.39 -5.77 21.17
CA ALA A 575 -23.33 -4.80 20.84
C ALA A 575 -23.26 -4.43 19.36
N VAL A 576 -24.05 -5.07 18.48
CA VAL A 576 -24.24 -4.55 17.13
C VAL A 576 -25.28 -3.45 17.28
N ASP A 577 -24.80 -2.21 17.16
CA ASP A 577 -25.61 -1.00 17.21
C ASP A 577 -26.85 -1.18 16.34
N ASP A 578 -27.98 -0.62 16.78
CA ASP A 578 -29.31 -0.77 16.20
C ASP A 578 -29.43 -0.12 14.79
N GLY A 579 -28.34 -0.02 14.04
CA GLY A 579 -28.20 0.57 12.71
C GLY A 579 -27.73 -0.39 11.60
N ASP A 580 -27.38 -1.65 11.89
CA ASP A 580 -26.91 -2.55 10.82
C ASP A 580 -28.06 -3.00 9.89
N VAL A 581 -27.99 -2.53 8.64
CA VAL A 581 -28.96 -2.83 7.57
C VAL A 581 -28.86 -4.30 7.14
N TYR A 582 -27.69 -4.95 7.31
CA TYR A 582 -27.49 -6.37 6.98
C TYR A 582 -28.36 -7.28 7.83
N GLU A 583 -28.54 -6.99 9.14
CA GLU A 583 -29.46 -7.74 10.00
C GLU A 583 -30.94 -7.54 9.60
N THR A 584 -31.25 -6.46 8.86
CA THR A 584 -32.62 -6.08 8.52
C THR A 584 -33.08 -6.66 7.17
N ALA A 585 -32.17 -7.09 6.29
CA ALA A 585 -32.51 -7.68 4.97
C ALA A 585 -33.43 -8.91 5.08
N GLY A 586 -33.24 -9.76 6.10
CA GLY A 586 -34.13 -10.89 6.37
C GLY A 586 -35.57 -10.51 6.76
N SER A 587 -35.83 -9.24 7.09
CA SER A 587 -37.18 -8.75 7.38
C SER A 587 -38.07 -8.73 6.13
N ILE A 588 -37.51 -8.44 4.96
CA ILE A 588 -38.26 -8.47 3.69
C ILE A 588 -38.73 -9.90 3.39
N VAL A 589 -37.87 -10.88 3.62
CA VAL A 589 -38.19 -12.30 3.45
C VAL A 589 -39.32 -12.71 4.40
N LEU A 590 -39.24 -12.33 5.68
CA LEU A 590 -40.30 -12.60 6.65
C LEU A 590 -41.61 -11.89 6.28
N ALA A 591 -41.54 -10.64 5.79
CA ALA A 591 -42.70 -9.92 5.30
C ALA A 591 -43.35 -10.65 4.12
N ASN A 592 -42.58 -11.13 3.15
CA ASN A 592 -43.11 -11.91 2.03
C ASN A 592 -43.80 -13.21 2.49
N MET A 593 -43.23 -13.91 3.49
CA MET A 593 -43.88 -15.07 4.08
C MET A 593 -45.21 -14.70 4.76
N PHE A 594 -45.26 -13.62 5.53
CA PHE A 594 -46.49 -13.12 6.15
C PHE A 594 -47.53 -12.64 5.12
N ARG A 595 -47.09 -12.07 4.00
CA ARG A 595 -48.00 -11.68 2.91
C ARG A 595 -48.72 -12.90 2.32
N LYS A 596 -48.04 -14.05 2.26
CA LYS A 596 -48.60 -15.29 1.71
C LYS A 596 -49.45 -16.08 2.72
N MET A 597 -48.96 -16.23 3.95
CA MET A 597 -49.53 -17.16 4.95
C MET A 597 -50.00 -16.47 6.24
N GLY A 598 -49.51 -15.26 6.50
CA GLY A 598 -49.74 -14.54 7.74
C GLY A 598 -51.01 -13.71 7.72
N PRO A 599 -51.45 -13.23 8.90
CA PRO A 599 -52.45 -12.20 8.92
C PRO A 599 -51.83 -10.89 8.39
N ALA A 600 -52.57 -10.17 7.56
CA ALA A 600 -52.07 -8.96 6.87
C ALA A 600 -51.51 -7.88 7.82
N HIS A 601 -51.92 -7.86 9.09
CA HIS A 601 -51.39 -6.93 10.08
C HIS A 601 -49.94 -7.25 10.50
N GLU A 602 -49.51 -8.50 10.49
CA GLU A 602 -48.12 -8.87 10.76
C GLU A 602 -47.21 -8.49 9.59
N PHE A 603 -47.68 -8.70 8.35
CA PHE A 603 -47.03 -8.18 7.15
C PHE A 603 -46.80 -6.66 7.25
N LYS A 604 -47.84 -5.91 7.61
CA LYS A 604 -47.74 -4.47 7.86
C LYS A 604 -46.76 -4.13 8.98
N ASN A 605 -46.81 -4.84 10.11
CA ASN A 605 -45.95 -4.59 11.26
C ASN A 605 -44.46 -4.75 10.92
N VAL A 606 -44.10 -5.82 10.20
CA VAL A 606 -42.72 -6.05 9.76
C VAL A 606 -42.27 -4.95 8.79
N LEU A 607 -43.05 -4.66 7.74
CA LEU A 607 -42.70 -3.61 6.78
C LEU A 607 -42.63 -2.22 7.41
N GLU A 608 -43.52 -1.87 8.33
CA GLU A 608 -43.48 -0.58 9.04
C GLU A 608 -42.20 -0.46 9.87
N LYS A 609 -41.82 -1.51 10.60
CA LYS A 609 -40.56 -1.50 11.38
C LYS A 609 -39.34 -1.35 10.48
N THR A 610 -39.28 -2.10 9.38
CA THR A 610 -38.19 -2.01 8.41
C THR A 610 -38.17 -0.63 7.73
N PHE A 611 -39.33 -0.08 7.38
CA PHE A 611 -39.45 1.27 6.82
C PHE A 611 -38.89 2.32 7.77
N GLN A 612 -39.29 2.31 9.05
CA GLN A 612 -38.80 3.26 10.05
C GLN A 612 -37.28 3.14 10.26
N LYS A 613 -36.72 1.92 10.23
CA LYS A 613 -35.28 1.68 10.30
C LYS A 613 -34.55 2.30 9.10
N CYS A 614 -35.06 2.11 7.88
CA CYS A 614 -34.48 2.75 6.69
C CYS A 614 -34.54 4.28 6.79
N MET A 615 -35.66 4.83 7.28
CA MET A 615 -35.78 6.28 7.48
C MET A 615 -34.78 6.79 8.52
N SER A 616 -34.58 6.09 9.64
CA SER A 616 -33.62 6.51 10.67
C SER A 616 -32.18 6.45 10.16
N SER A 617 -31.80 5.40 9.42
CA SER A 617 -30.45 5.29 8.85
C SER A 617 -30.19 6.38 7.81
N LEU A 618 -31.10 6.61 6.86
CA LEU A 618 -30.95 7.65 5.82
C LEU A 618 -31.04 9.11 6.33
N THR A 619 -31.28 9.30 7.64
CA THR A 619 -31.35 10.64 8.26
C THR A 619 -30.48 10.75 9.50
N ASP A 620 -29.60 9.76 9.72
CA ASP A 620 -28.58 9.81 10.76
C ASP A 620 -27.38 10.66 10.29
N ASP A 621 -26.31 10.65 11.08
CA ASP A 621 -25.05 11.35 10.81
C ASP A 621 -23.98 10.43 10.17
N ARG A 622 -24.37 9.31 9.55
CA ARG A 622 -23.47 8.26 9.04
C ARG A 622 -23.77 7.88 7.58
N GLY A 623 -23.10 8.54 6.63
CA GLY A 623 -23.32 8.28 5.20
C GLY A 623 -22.85 6.91 4.69
N TRP A 624 -21.97 6.21 5.42
CA TRP A 624 -21.44 4.90 5.01
C TRP A 624 -22.50 3.79 4.93
N ASN A 625 -23.65 3.96 5.60
CA ASN A 625 -24.73 2.96 5.60
C ASN A 625 -25.83 3.25 4.55
N ASP A 626 -25.72 4.37 3.82
CA ASP A 626 -26.78 4.87 2.94
C ASP A 626 -27.09 3.92 1.78
N GLN A 627 -26.06 3.38 1.12
CA GLN A 627 -26.22 2.46 -0.02
C GLN A 627 -27.09 1.26 0.36
N ASN A 628 -26.74 0.57 1.44
CA ASN A 628 -27.51 -0.58 1.94
C ASN A 628 -28.93 -0.16 2.34
N SER A 629 -29.08 0.99 3.01
CA SER A 629 -30.37 1.53 3.43
C SER A 629 -31.27 1.84 2.23
N MET A 630 -30.72 2.36 1.13
CA MET A 630 -31.45 2.62 -0.13
C MET A 630 -31.93 1.33 -0.79
N CYS A 631 -31.08 0.30 -0.86
CA CYS A 631 -31.45 -1.00 -1.40
C CYS A 631 -32.58 -1.63 -0.59
N LEU A 632 -32.48 -1.59 0.75
CA LEU A 632 -33.54 -2.11 1.62
C LEU A 632 -34.83 -1.29 1.49
N LEU A 633 -34.74 0.04 1.45
CA LEU A 633 -35.88 0.93 1.25
C LEU A 633 -36.59 0.65 -0.08
N ALA A 634 -35.84 0.44 -1.17
CA ALA A 634 -36.39 0.06 -2.45
C ALA A 634 -37.22 -1.23 -2.32
N LYS A 635 -36.71 -2.24 -1.60
CA LYS A 635 -37.47 -3.47 -1.34
C LYS A 635 -38.75 -3.20 -0.54
N VAL A 636 -38.66 -2.44 0.55
CA VAL A 636 -39.82 -2.09 1.41
C VAL A 636 -40.93 -1.40 0.61
N LEU A 637 -40.55 -0.39 -0.20
CA LEU A 637 -41.50 0.40 -0.99
C LEU A 637 -42.17 -0.46 -2.07
N ALA A 638 -41.41 -1.32 -2.75
CA ALA A 638 -41.98 -2.24 -3.73
C ALA A 638 -42.90 -3.30 -3.09
N SER A 639 -42.62 -3.71 -1.84
CA SER A 639 -43.41 -4.74 -1.16
C SER A 639 -44.82 -4.31 -0.76
N VAL A 640 -45.11 -3.04 -0.45
CA VAL A 640 -46.48 -2.62 -0.09
C VAL A 640 -47.42 -2.58 -1.31
N GLY A 641 -46.88 -2.20 -2.47
CA GLY A 641 -47.59 -2.00 -3.74
C GLY A 641 -48.13 -0.58 -3.91
N GLY A 642 -48.04 -0.03 -5.12
CA GLY A 642 -48.42 1.36 -5.45
C GLY A 642 -47.31 2.40 -5.22
N LEU A 643 -46.09 1.97 -4.91
CA LEU A 643 -44.88 2.79 -4.72
C LEU A 643 -43.73 2.29 -5.60
N GLU A 644 -44.03 1.65 -6.73
CA GLU A 644 -43.02 1.02 -7.59
C GLU A 644 -42.03 2.04 -8.17
N ARG A 645 -42.51 3.25 -8.51
CA ARG A 645 -41.64 4.33 -8.98
C ARG A 645 -40.72 4.83 -7.87
N GLU A 646 -41.26 5.04 -6.66
CA GLU A 646 -40.47 5.44 -5.49
C GLU A 646 -39.42 4.39 -5.12
N ALA A 647 -39.74 3.10 -5.27
CA ALA A 647 -38.78 2.02 -5.08
C ALA A 647 -37.62 2.09 -6.10
N GLN A 648 -37.91 2.37 -7.37
CA GLN A 648 -36.87 2.58 -8.38
C GLN A 648 -36.02 3.82 -8.11
N ILE A 649 -36.63 4.90 -7.61
CA ILE A 649 -35.89 6.13 -7.23
C ILE A 649 -34.94 5.83 -6.07
N ALA A 650 -35.41 5.15 -5.02
CA ALA A 650 -34.57 4.73 -3.89
C ALA A 650 -33.37 3.91 -4.39
N PHE A 651 -33.62 2.89 -5.21
CA PHE A 651 -32.54 2.07 -5.77
C PHE A 651 -31.58 2.88 -6.66
N SER A 652 -32.07 3.85 -7.42
CA SER A 652 -31.23 4.72 -8.26
C SER A 652 -30.31 5.64 -7.45
N ALA A 653 -30.68 5.96 -6.22
CA ALA A 653 -29.90 6.85 -5.35
C ALA A 653 -28.72 6.15 -4.66
N GLN A 654 -28.59 4.81 -4.74
CA GLN A 654 -27.64 4.02 -3.95
C GLN A 654 -26.15 4.41 -4.11
N PHE A 655 -25.76 5.00 -5.25
CA PHE A 655 -24.37 5.37 -5.56
C PHE A 655 -24.01 6.81 -5.17
N TYR A 656 -24.93 7.55 -4.55
CA TYR A 656 -24.83 9.00 -4.43
C TYR A 656 -24.82 9.49 -2.98
N ILE A 657 -24.15 10.61 -2.76
CA ILE A 657 -24.27 11.40 -1.53
C ILE A 657 -25.63 12.08 -1.53
N VAL A 658 -26.52 11.60 -0.66
CA VAL A 658 -27.89 12.10 -0.58
C VAL A 658 -28.08 13.27 0.39
N ASP A 659 -27.21 13.35 1.41
CA ASP A 659 -27.08 14.50 2.29
C ASP A 659 -25.61 15.00 2.31
N PRO A 660 -25.30 16.11 1.63
CA PRO A 660 -23.97 16.72 1.64
C PRO A 660 -23.49 17.21 3.01
N ALA A 661 -24.38 17.32 4.00
CA ALA A 661 -24.02 17.78 5.35
C ALA A 661 -23.47 16.67 6.26
N VAL A 662 -23.58 15.41 5.84
CA VAL A 662 -23.17 14.22 6.61
C VAL A 662 -21.76 13.78 6.22
N GLU A 663 -21.04 13.15 7.15
CA GLU A 663 -19.72 12.58 6.89
C GLU A 663 -19.85 11.21 6.20
N HIS A 664 -19.09 11.01 5.12
CA HIS A 664 -19.19 9.83 4.24
C HIS A 664 -17.97 8.90 4.32
N PHE A 665 -17.03 9.14 5.24
CA PHE A 665 -15.82 8.32 5.41
C PHE A 665 -15.94 7.33 6.58
N TRP A 666 -15.32 6.16 6.42
CA TRP A 666 -15.04 5.26 7.53
C TRP A 666 -13.92 5.89 8.37
N SER A 667 -14.19 6.23 9.63
CA SER A 667 -13.12 6.57 10.57
C SER A 667 -12.32 5.30 10.87
N ASN A 668 -11.21 5.08 10.16
CA ASN A 668 -10.24 4.04 10.49
C ASN A 668 -9.39 4.37 11.74
N ASP A 669 -9.69 5.47 12.43
CA ASP A 669 -8.99 5.91 13.62
C ASP A 669 -9.86 5.71 14.87
N GLU A 670 -10.07 4.46 15.27
CA GLU A 670 -10.07 4.14 16.71
C GLU A 670 -8.62 3.97 17.18
N GLU A 671 -7.79 4.99 16.97
CA GLU A 671 -6.61 5.19 17.80
C GLU A 671 -7.13 5.57 19.20
N SER A 672 -6.99 4.62 20.11
CA SER A 672 -7.28 4.72 21.53
C SER A 672 -7.11 6.15 22.08
N GLU A 673 -8.18 6.71 22.65
CA GLU A 673 -8.15 7.93 23.46
C GLU A 673 -7.18 7.76 24.65
N TRP A 674 -5.90 8.07 24.43
CA TRP A 674 -5.00 8.47 25.49
C TRP A 674 -5.09 9.98 25.63
N SER A 675 -6.10 10.38 26.41
CA SER A 675 -6.25 11.73 26.93
C SER A 675 -4.96 12.21 27.58
N THR A 676 -4.37 13.28 27.04
CA THR A 676 -3.50 14.18 27.81
C THR A 676 -3.99 15.61 27.62
N ASP A 677 -4.58 16.12 28.69
CA ASP A 677 -5.02 17.51 28.85
C ASP A 677 -3.91 18.50 28.50
N SER A 678 -4.25 19.55 27.75
CA SER A 678 -3.62 20.86 27.84
C SER A 678 -4.58 21.93 27.31
N GLU A 679 -4.94 22.85 28.21
CA GLU A 679 -5.80 24.01 28.01
C GLU A 679 -5.16 25.11 27.15
N ASP A 680 -6.02 26.06 26.72
CA ASP A 680 -5.75 27.40 26.12
C ASP A 680 -5.53 27.43 24.59
N GLY A 681 -6.24 28.21 23.76
CA GLY A 681 -7.09 29.36 23.97
C GLY A 681 -7.77 29.84 22.67
N SER A 682 -8.88 30.53 22.86
CA SER A 682 -9.83 31.09 21.88
C SER A 682 -9.26 31.86 20.66
N CYS A 683 -9.96 31.81 19.51
CA CYS A 683 -10.81 32.92 19.04
C CYS A 683 -11.65 32.56 17.80
N GLU A 684 -12.87 33.09 17.78
CA GLU A 684 -13.91 32.98 16.77
C GLU A 684 -13.60 33.80 15.50
N SER A 685 -14.05 33.37 14.32
CA SER A 685 -15.16 34.00 13.57
C SER A 685 -15.20 33.69 12.06
N ASN A 686 -16.34 33.13 11.65
CA ASN A 686 -17.23 33.53 10.56
C ASN A 686 -16.78 33.72 9.08
N THR A 687 -17.53 32.97 8.24
CA THR A 687 -18.29 33.40 7.05
C THR A 687 -17.66 33.42 5.65
N SER A 688 -18.15 32.45 4.87
CA SER A 688 -18.87 32.58 3.58
C SER A 688 -18.14 32.91 2.27
N SER A 689 -18.34 31.97 1.35
CA SER A 689 -18.92 32.10 0.00
C SER A 689 -18.04 32.45 -1.21
N ASP A 690 -18.46 31.77 -2.29
CA ASP A 690 -18.31 32.04 -3.72
C ASP A 690 -17.05 31.52 -4.41
N SER A 691 -17.14 30.48 -5.24
CA SER A 691 -17.87 30.34 -6.53
C SER A 691 -16.91 30.59 -7.69
N GLY A 692 -16.61 29.53 -8.45
CA GLY A 692 -15.72 29.62 -9.60
C GLY A 692 -15.53 28.29 -10.33
N SER A 693 -16.63 27.75 -10.86
CA SER A 693 -16.62 26.76 -11.94
C SER A 693 -15.76 27.26 -13.13
N TRP A 694 -15.32 26.40 -14.05
CA TRP A 694 -15.52 26.56 -15.50
C TRP A 694 -14.86 25.36 -16.23
N LEU A 695 -15.60 24.86 -17.20
CA LEU A 695 -15.56 23.56 -17.87
C LEU A 695 -14.78 23.58 -19.20
N SER A 696 -14.53 22.36 -19.73
CA SER A 696 -14.56 21.90 -21.15
C SER A 696 -13.31 21.08 -21.54
N GLU A 697 -13.40 19.75 -21.72
CA GLU A 697 -13.93 18.93 -22.85
C GLU A 697 -12.85 18.66 -23.94
N SER A 698 -12.33 17.42 -24.02
CA SER A 698 -12.58 16.34 -25.02
C SER A 698 -11.43 16.34 -26.07
N ASP A 699 -10.83 15.25 -26.58
CA ASP A 699 -11.34 13.97 -27.08
C ASP A 699 -10.24 12.87 -27.25
N THR A 700 -10.62 11.63 -26.91
CA THR A 700 -10.39 10.30 -27.56
C THR A 700 -9.03 9.87 -28.17
N SER A 701 -8.48 8.73 -27.69
CA SER A 701 -8.21 7.53 -28.53
C SER A 701 -7.92 6.28 -27.69
N ALA A 702 -8.47 5.14 -28.12
CA ALA A 702 -8.64 3.89 -27.39
C ALA A 702 -7.41 2.95 -27.35
N GLY A 703 -7.26 2.24 -26.22
CA GLY A 703 -6.38 1.06 -26.05
C GLY A 703 -6.61 0.39 -24.69
N SER A 704 -7.39 -0.71 -24.69
CA SER A 704 -7.68 -1.67 -23.60
C SER A 704 -7.50 -1.14 -22.18
N SER A 705 -8.47 -0.34 -21.73
CA SER A 705 -8.39 0.40 -20.47
C SER A 705 -9.23 -0.31 -19.41
N LYS A 706 -8.66 -0.56 -18.22
CA LYS A 706 -9.41 -0.59 -16.96
C LYS A 706 -10.41 0.55 -17.04
N SER A 707 -11.71 0.28 -16.93
CA SER A 707 -12.80 1.22 -17.16
C SER A 707 -12.90 2.24 -16.03
N GLY A 708 -11.84 3.02 -15.80
CA GLY A 708 -11.96 4.33 -15.18
C GLY A 708 -12.71 5.25 -16.12
N LYS A 709 -14.01 5.01 -16.33
CA LYS A 709 -14.90 6.04 -16.87
C LYS A 709 -14.75 7.22 -15.94
N ARG A 710 -14.35 8.35 -16.52
CA ARG A 710 -14.32 9.63 -15.80
C ARG A 710 -15.73 9.85 -15.24
N ARG A 711 -15.89 9.67 -13.92
CA ARG A 711 -17.11 10.03 -13.18
C ARG A 711 -17.53 11.42 -13.64
N ASN A 712 -18.82 11.56 -13.96
CA ASN A 712 -19.37 12.83 -14.39
C ASN A 712 -19.11 13.87 -13.28
N LYS A 713 -18.27 14.90 -13.54
CA LYS A 713 -17.86 15.92 -12.53
C LYS A 713 -19.02 16.76 -11.96
N ASN A 714 -20.25 16.48 -12.40
CA ASN A 714 -21.46 17.20 -12.04
C ASN A 714 -22.38 16.40 -11.11
N GLU A 715 -21.95 15.26 -10.59
CA GLU A 715 -22.73 14.43 -9.66
C GLU A 715 -21.88 14.11 -8.41
N ASP A 716 -22.56 13.98 -7.27
CA ASP A 716 -21.92 13.71 -5.98
C ASP A 716 -22.02 12.21 -5.67
N PHE A 717 -21.02 11.46 -6.10
CA PHE A 717 -20.92 10.02 -5.82
C PHE A 717 -20.43 9.79 -4.40
N ALA A 718 -21.02 8.81 -3.72
CA ALA A 718 -20.54 8.38 -2.42
C ALA A 718 -19.18 7.65 -2.58
N PRO A 719 -18.24 7.82 -1.65
CA PRO A 719 -16.98 7.08 -1.67
C PRO A 719 -17.24 5.60 -1.34
N ASN A 720 -16.47 4.69 -1.94
CA ASN A 720 -16.50 3.25 -1.66
C ASN A 720 -17.90 2.60 -1.78
N THR A 721 -18.70 3.03 -2.77
CA THR A 721 -19.99 2.41 -3.11
C THR A 721 -19.91 1.58 -4.39
N ASP A 722 -18.87 0.74 -4.48
CA ASP A 722 -18.77 -0.29 -5.49
C ASP A 722 -19.79 -1.41 -5.21
N TYR A 723 -20.40 -1.92 -6.28
CA TYR A 723 -21.31 -3.05 -6.19
C TYR A 723 -20.85 -4.18 -7.12
N VAL A 724 -20.68 -5.38 -6.55
CA VAL A 724 -20.31 -6.60 -7.27
C VAL A 724 -21.56 -7.38 -7.67
N CYS A 725 -21.72 -7.62 -8.97
CA CYS A 725 -22.79 -8.46 -9.49
C CYS A 725 -22.74 -9.88 -8.92
N ASN A 726 -23.84 -10.38 -8.36
CA ASN A 726 -23.91 -11.76 -7.83
C ASN A 726 -24.00 -12.85 -8.92
N GLY A 727 -23.89 -12.47 -10.19
CA GLY A 727 -23.98 -13.36 -11.34
C GLY A 727 -22.69 -14.14 -11.64
N GLU A 728 -22.47 -14.47 -12.91
CA GLU A 728 -21.25 -15.17 -13.39
C GLU A 728 -20.33 -14.27 -14.20
N CYS A 729 -20.61 -12.97 -14.29
CA CYS A 729 -19.67 -12.05 -14.92
C CYS A 729 -18.44 -11.93 -14.03
N GLU A 730 -17.27 -12.18 -14.63
CA GLU A 730 -15.96 -11.89 -14.05
C GLU A 730 -15.76 -10.38 -14.19
N ASP A 731 -16.08 -9.66 -13.10
CA ASP A 731 -15.81 -8.26 -12.74
C ASP A 731 -16.18 -7.11 -13.70
N ASP A 732 -16.94 -6.18 -13.15
CA ASP A 732 -16.66 -4.74 -13.14
C ASP A 732 -17.45 -4.21 -11.93
N ASP A 733 -16.76 -3.70 -10.91
CA ASP A 733 -17.39 -2.98 -9.81
C ASP A 733 -18.31 -1.90 -10.41
N ILE A 734 -19.61 -2.05 -10.18
CA ILE A 734 -20.59 -1.09 -10.68
C ILE A 734 -20.55 0.08 -9.71
N GLU A 735 -19.71 1.06 -10.01
CA GLU A 735 -19.59 2.29 -9.22
C GLU A 735 -20.63 3.34 -9.63
N SER A 736 -21.26 3.17 -10.80
CA SER A 736 -22.19 4.15 -11.36
C SER A 736 -23.20 3.55 -12.34
N TRP A 737 -24.24 4.33 -12.65
CA TRP A 737 -25.20 3.97 -13.70
C TRP A 737 -24.64 4.09 -15.13
N ASP A 738 -23.44 4.65 -15.31
CA ASP A 738 -22.77 4.66 -16.61
C ASP A 738 -22.30 3.25 -17.01
N ASP A 739 -22.14 2.33 -16.06
CA ASP A 739 -21.69 0.95 -16.27
C ASP A 739 -22.82 0.02 -16.71
N GLY A 740 -24.06 0.45 -16.51
CA GLY A 740 -25.23 -0.20 -17.08
C GLY A 740 -26.39 -0.25 -16.10
N VAL A 741 -27.45 -0.93 -16.53
CA VAL A 741 -28.62 -1.15 -15.68
C VAL A 741 -28.40 -2.34 -14.76
N VAL A 742 -28.93 -2.23 -13.54
CA VAL A 742 -28.84 -3.25 -12.49
C VAL A 742 -30.23 -3.68 -12.08
N TYR A 743 -30.38 -4.95 -11.73
CA TYR A 743 -31.64 -5.58 -11.33
C TYR A 743 -31.54 -6.09 -9.89
N LEU A 744 -32.18 -5.37 -8.96
CA LEU A 744 -32.29 -5.72 -7.54
C LEU A 744 -33.32 -6.85 -7.36
N CYS A 745 -32.89 -8.01 -6.86
CA CYS A 745 -33.80 -9.12 -6.60
C CYS A 745 -34.67 -8.85 -5.37
N MET A 746 -35.98 -9.08 -5.52
CA MET A 746 -36.97 -8.85 -4.47
C MET A 746 -37.28 -10.08 -3.61
N ILE A 747 -36.63 -11.21 -3.90
CA ILE A 747 -36.82 -12.47 -3.19
C ILE A 747 -35.57 -12.82 -2.37
N CYS A 748 -34.39 -12.69 -2.96
CA CYS A 748 -33.11 -12.88 -2.26
C CYS A 748 -32.80 -11.71 -1.33
N CYS A 749 -32.09 -11.97 -0.23
CA CYS A 749 -31.73 -10.96 0.75
C CYS A 749 -30.82 -9.89 0.14
N ASN A 750 -29.72 -10.29 -0.51
CA ASN A 750 -28.77 -9.42 -1.21
C ASN A 750 -28.40 -10.08 -2.54
N CYS A 751 -29.09 -9.73 -3.61
CA CYS A 751 -28.77 -10.27 -4.94
C CYS A 751 -29.16 -9.26 -6.00
N ASP A 752 -28.17 -8.66 -6.63
CA ASP A 752 -28.39 -7.80 -7.78
C ASP A 752 -27.61 -8.34 -8.97
N LEU A 753 -28.18 -8.12 -10.14
CA LEU A 753 -27.67 -8.66 -11.39
C LEU A 753 -27.47 -7.52 -12.37
N CYS A 754 -26.29 -7.47 -12.99
CA CYS A 754 -26.11 -6.69 -14.20
C CYS A 754 -27.09 -7.18 -15.29
N GLU A 755 -27.35 -6.35 -16.30
CA GLU A 755 -28.26 -6.70 -17.41
C GLU A 755 -27.94 -8.06 -18.03
N GLU A 756 -26.67 -8.39 -18.26
CA GLU A 756 -26.29 -9.65 -18.89
C GLU A 756 -26.64 -10.85 -18.00
N CYS A 757 -26.29 -10.80 -16.72
CA CYS A 757 -26.60 -11.87 -15.76
C CYS A 757 -28.11 -11.98 -15.52
N TYR A 758 -28.83 -10.86 -15.51
CA TYR A 758 -30.29 -10.86 -15.45
C TYR A 758 -30.89 -11.56 -16.69
N GLN A 759 -30.47 -11.22 -17.90
CA GLN A 759 -31.00 -11.84 -19.13
C GLN A 759 -30.70 -13.34 -19.20
N LYS A 760 -29.47 -13.73 -18.84
CA LYS A 760 -29.08 -15.14 -18.67
C LYS A 760 -30.03 -15.86 -17.69
N ARG A 761 -30.29 -15.24 -16.54
CA ARG A 761 -31.25 -15.77 -15.55
C ARG A 761 -32.66 -15.88 -16.09
N GLN A 762 -33.15 -14.89 -16.85
CA GLN A 762 -34.47 -14.93 -17.46
C GLN A 762 -34.58 -16.00 -18.55
N ALA A 763 -33.50 -16.24 -19.32
CA ALA A 763 -33.45 -17.31 -20.30
C ALA A 763 -33.54 -18.68 -19.62
N HIS A 764 -32.80 -18.89 -18.52
CA HIS A 764 -32.89 -20.12 -17.72
C HIS A 764 -34.31 -20.35 -17.16
N ASN A 765 -35.00 -19.31 -16.70
CA ASN A 765 -36.39 -19.44 -16.24
C ASN A 765 -37.35 -19.89 -17.36
N LYS A 766 -37.04 -19.58 -18.63
CA LYS A 766 -37.86 -19.96 -19.79
C LYS A 766 -37.52 -21.37 -20.33
N ASN A 767 -36.24 -21.72 -20.40
CA ASN A 767 -35.74 -22.97 -20.97
C ASN A 767 -34.72 -23.64 -20.03
N SER A 768 -35.15 -24.65 -19.27
CA SER A 768 -34.29 -25.34 -18.29
C SER A 768 -33.22 -26.27 -18.89
N THR A 769 -33.14 -26.38 -20.22
CA THR A 769 -32.28 -27.35 -20.93
C THR A 769 -30.96 -26.78 -21.43
N GLU A 770 -30.81 -25.45 -21.48
CA GLU A 770 -29.55 -24.77 -21.81
C GLU A 770 -28.94 -24.21 -20.52
N ASN A 771 -28.34 -25.08 -19.70
CA ASN A 771 -27.67 -24.63 -18.47
C ASN A 771 -26.17 -24.52 -18.70
N ASN A 772 -25.74 -23.40 -19.30
CA ASN A 772 -24.32 -23.07 -19.46
C ASN A 772 -23.72 -22.44 -18.18
N HIS A 773 -24.52 -22.27 -17.13
CA HIS A 773 -24.10 -21.74 -15.84
C HIS A 773 -23.20 -22.73 -15.09
N TRP A 774 -22.06 -22.25 -14.59
CA TRP A 774 -21.18 -22.99 -13.70
C TRP A 774 -21.64 -22.92 -12.23
N ARG A 775 -22.40 -21.89 -11.84
CA ARG A 775 -23.05 -21.78 -10.53
C ARG A 775 -24.48 -21.25 -10.61
N ARG A 776 -25.28 -21.57 -9.60
CA ARG A 776 -26.61 -20.97 -9.42
C ARG A 776 -26.45 -19.65 -8.68
N TYR A 777 -27.06 -18.63 -9.24
CA TYR A 777 -27.28 -17.34 -8.62
C TYR A 777 -28.76 -16.98 -8.80
N CYS A 778 -29.39 -16.53 -7.71
CA CYS A 778 -30.82 -16.21 -7.66
C CYS A 778 -31.76 -17.41 -7.98
N GLY A 779 -32.90 -17.51 -7.29
CA GLY A 779 -33.85 -18.62 -7.48
C GLY A 779 -34.77 -18.47 -8.70
N ALA A 780 -35.56 -19.50 -9.00
CA ALA A 780 -36.37 -19.55 -10.23
C ALA A 780 -37.61 -18.65 -10.11
N ASN A 781 -37.96 -17.98 -11.21
CA ASN A 781 -39.10 -17.06 -11.28
C ASN A 781 -39.08 -15.97 -10.20
N HIS A 782 -37.89 -15.44 -9.88
CA HIS A 782 -37.76 -14.26 -9.04
C HIS A 782 -38.17 -13.01 -9.81
N TRP A 783 -38.64 -11.99 -9.09
CA TRP A 783 -38.96 -10.68 -9.63
C TRP A 783 -37.93 -9.64 -9.15
N TYR A 784 -37.80 -8.55 -9.90
CA TYR A 784 -36.69 -7.61 -9.77
C TYR A 784 -37.17 -6.17 -9.91
N ILE A 785 -36.46 -5.25 -9.25
CA ILE A 785 -36.53 -3.81 -9.50
C ILE A 785 -35.40 -3.45 -10.46
N LYS A 786 -35.73 -2.76 -11.56
CA LYS A 786 -34.74 -2.26 -12.51
C LYS A 786 -34.29 -0.85 -12.10
N GLY A 787 -32.97 -0.65 -12.00
CA GLY A 787 -32.31 0.65 -11.86
C GLY A 787 -31.43 1.00 -13.07
N PRO A 788 -31.21 2.30 -13.34
CA PRO A 788 -31.87 3.43 -12.68
C PRO A 788 -33.32 3.59 -13.18
N VAL A 789 -34.11 4.40 -12.46
CA VAL A 789 -35.46 4.81 -12.88
C VAL A 789 -35.41 5.55 -14.21
N GLU A 790 -36.45 5.43 -15.03
CA GLU A 790 -36.51 6.12 -16.31
C GLU A 790 -36.36 7.64 -16.14
N GLY A 791 -35.41 8.22 -16.86
CA GLY A 791 -35.10 9.66 -16.81
C GLY A 791 -34.13 10.08 -15.71
N TRP A 792 -33.54 9.16 -14.94
CA TRP A 792 -32.53 9.49 -13.92
C TRP A 792 -31.33 10.25 -14.50
N LYS A 793 -30.88 11.30 -13.80
CA LYS A 793 -29.73 12.16 -14.16
C LYS A 793 -28.80 12.43 -12.96
N GLY A 794 -28.82 11.58 -11.95
CA GLY A 794 -27.96 11.68 -10.77
C GLY A 794 -28.42 12.65 -9.68
N ILE A 795 -27.57 12.78 -8.66
CA ILE A 795 -27.74 13.67 -7.50
C ILE A 795 -26.57 14.66 -7.45
N LYS A 796 -26.88 15.92 -7.18
CA LYS A 796 -25.89 16.99 -6.95
C LYS A 796 -26.38 17.96 -5.89
N ASP A 797 -25.52 18.30 -4.94
CA ASP A 797 -25.77 19.20 -3.80
C ASP A 797 -27.02 18.78 -3.00
N GLY A 798 -27.28 17.47 -2.88
CA GLY A 798 -28.48 16.90 -2.24
C GLY A 798 -29.77 17.04 -3.06
N TYR A 799 -29.69 17.40 -4.35
CA TYR A 799 -30.82 17.46 -5.28
C TYR A 799 -30.70 16.36 -6.33
N MET A 800 -31.72 15.50 -6.40
CA MET A 800 -31.87 14.53 -7.47
C MET A 800 -32.53 15.16 -8.71
N THR A 801 -32.12 14.71 -9.89
CA THR A 801 -32.72 15.14 -11.16
C THR A 801 -33.30 13.95 -11.92
N ILE A 802 -34.59 14.03 -12.25
CA ILE A 802 -35.32 12.99 -13.00
C ILE A 802 -36.08 13.66 -14.15
N GLY A 803 -35.65 13.42 -15.39
CA GLY A 803 -36.20 14.09 -16.57
C GLY A 803 -35.91 15.59 -16.53
N GLU A 804 -36.96 16.40 -16.35
CA GLU A 804 -36.87 17.86 -16.18
C GLU A 804 -37.08 18.29 -14.72
N GLU A 805 -37.44 17.37 -13.82
CA GLU A 805 -37.72 17.67 -12.42
C GLU A 805 -36.42 17.67 -11.61
N LYS A 806 -36.21 18.72 -10.81
CA LYS A 806 -35.15 18.81 -9.80
C LYS A 806 -35.78 18.83 -8.42
N ILE A 807 -35.49 17.83 -7.60
CA ILE A 807 -36.16 17.57 -6.32
C ILE A 807 -35.08 17.43 -5.24
N LYS A 808 -35.24 18.09 -4.09
CA LYS A 808 -34.34 17.89 -2.95
C LYS A 808 -34.58 16.49 -2.38
N PHE A 809 -33.52 15.69 -2.22
CA PHE A 809 -33.65 14.29 -1.82
C PHE A 809 -34.39 14.13 -0.49
N LEU A 810 -33.98 14.90 0.53
CA LEU A 810 -34.61 14.88 1.86
C LEU A 810 -36.09 15.29 1.84
N ASP A 811 -36.50 16.19 0.95
CA ASP A 811 -37.91 16.58 0.81
C ASP A 811 -38.74 15.44 0.22
N TRP A 812 -38.17 14.70 -0.74
CA TRP A 812 -38.79 13.49 -1.30
C TRP A 812 -38.90 12.38 -0.26
N LEU A 813 -37.84 12.16 0.53
CA LEU A 813 -37.84 11.17 1.62
C LEU A 813 -38.92 11.50 2.66
N GLU A 814 -39.07 12.78 3.00
CA GLU A 814 -40.10 13.25 3.92
C GLU A 814 -41.52 13.12 3.36
N GLU A 815 -41.70 13.35 2.05
CA GLU A 815 -42.98 13.13 1.37
C GLU A 815 -43.39 11.65 1.43
N ILE A 816 -42.42 10.74 1.22
CA ILE A 816 -42.64 9.29 1.39
C ILE A 816 -43.09 9.00 2.82
N ARG A 817 -42.34 9.46 3.81
CA ARG A 817 -42.58 9.21 5.25
C ARG A 817 -43.95 9.72 5.71
N THR A 818 -44.32 10.94 5.32
CA THR A 818 -45.51 11.60 5.87
C THR A 818 -46.79 11.29 5.11
N THR A 819 -46.67 11.09 3.80
CA THR A 819 -47.81 11.11 2.87
C THR A 819 -47.92 9.83 2.04
N LYS A 820 -46.91 9.50 1.21
CA LYS A 820 -47.06 8.40 0.24
C LYS A 820 -47.16 7.04 0.92
N TRP A 821 -46.38 6.80 1.98
CA TRP A 821 -46.41 5.55 2.74
C TRP A 821 -47.78 5.27 3.36
N LYS A 822 -48.41 6.28 3.98
CA LYS A 822 -49.75 6.15 4.57
C LYS A 822 -50.81 5.87 3.50
N LYS A 823 -50.77 6.61 2.38
CA LYS A 823 -51.67 6.40 1.24
C LYS A 823 -51.53 5.01 0.63
N ALA A 824 -50.31 4.48 0.51
CA ALA A 824 -50.08 3.14 0.01
C ALA A 824 -50.74 2.09 0.91
N TRP A 825 -50.66 2.24 2.24
CA TRP A 825 -51.39 1.38 3.17
C TRP A 825 -52.90 1.54 3.07
N GLU A 826 -53.43 2.76 2.99
CA GLU A 826 -54.87 2.99 2.78
C GLU A 826 -55.38 2.27 1.53
N GLN A 827 -54.64 2.39 0.42
CA GLN A 827 -54.95 1.69 -0.82
C GLN A 827 -54.83 0.17 -0.67
N PHE A 828 -53.79 -0.32 0.01
CA PHE A 828 -53.61 -1.75 0.29
C PHE A 828 -54.83 -2.33 1.01
N TRP A 829 -55.38 -1.64 2.01
CA TRP A 829 -56.57 -2.09 2.74
C TRP A 829 -57.87 -1.94 1.94
N MET A 830 -57.93 -1.00 0.99
CA MET A 830 -59.08 -0.80 0.11
C MET A 830 -59.12 -1.77 -1.07
N LYS A 831 -57.99 -2.36 -1.47
CA LYS A 831 -57.91 -3.33 -2.56
C LYS A 831 -58.64 -4.63 -2.18
N GLU A 832 -59.72 -4.93 -2.89
CA GLU A 832 -60.43 -6.22 -2.82
C GLU A 832 -59.76 -7.25 -3.76
N ASP A 833 -58.45 -7.52 -3.63
CA ASP A 833 -57.81 -8.39 -4.62
C ASP A 833 -58.16 -9.88 -4.42
N VAL A 834 -58.92 -10.42 -5.39
CA VAL A 834 -59.06 -11.86 -5.71
C VAL A 834 -58.23 -12.23 -6.95
N ARG A 835 -57.42 -11.35 -7.55
CA ARG A 835 -56.64 -11.72 -8.77
C ARG A 835 -55.25 -11.11 -8.83
N GLY A 836 -54.26 -12.01 -8.87
CA GLY A 836 -52.86 -11.73 -9.18
C GLY A 836 -52.05 -11.54 -7.90
N ASP A 837 -51.43 -12.62 -7.43
CA ASP A 837 -50.40 -12.51 -6.40
C ASP A 837 -49.30 -11.60 -6.98
N ILE A 838 -48.96 -10.50 -6.29
CA ILE A 838 -47.80 -9.66 -6.67
C ILE A 838 -46.50 -10.51 -6.62
N LEU A 839 -46.56 -11.68 -5.96
CA LEU A 839 -45.49 -12.67 -5.90
C LEU A 839 -45.57 -13.77 -6.98
N GLY A 840 -46.57 -13.75 -7.88
CA GLY A 840 -46.85 -14.79 -8.88
C GLY A 840 -47.93 -15.78 -8.46
#